data_AF-A0A661Z9S4-F1
#
_entry.id   AF-A0A661Z9S4-F1
#
_cell.length_a   1.000
_cell.length_b   1.000
_cell.length_c   1.000
_cell.angle_alpha   90.00
_cell.angle_beta   90.00
_cell.angle_gamma   90.00
#
_symmetry.space_group_name_H-M   'P 1'
#
loop_
_entity.id
_entity.type
_entity.pdbx_description
1 polymer ?
#
loop_
_entity_poly.entity_id
_entity_poly.type
_entity_poly.pdbx_seq_one_letter_code
_entity_poly.pdbx_strand_id
1 'polypeptide(L)'
;GDVDLLTLKQYANEIEFDMYNSGVMSQITLGGFPELEISVEISEENLRRYNLTFDDVSKAIRSNNQDISGGQIRSEKEEIMIRSRYRTVKPEKIEQIIIRGNPDGSYLRIGDVGTVNMQFADVAGTSFMNKKPSVSIQVFKLPEEDLSSISNFCNDYADEWNETHDDVQINVTYDFLELLGARLKLLYKNGGLGLLLIFIVLGLFLSLRLSLWVAVGIPASFGAMFILGIFYGITVNMISLFGMILVIGILVDDGIVIAENIYTHFEKGKSPRKAALDGTMEVMPAVLTSVATTIVVFSALFFIKGRMEFMYEMAFVVVFSLAFSLLEAFFVLPAHLGSSWVLRRNVRQNTGKSIRDFLDRILDFMRVKVYGKALKFVIKWRYVAIFTPIIFVMITTGLFQGGLIKATFFPAIPFDQFNVDIAYKPGSGEPQTLEALKRMEDAIWEVNNELMEELGDTNDFVNYTFLSTGSAFSGKERGSHAGNIFVLLRDLEGSGTTSYEVVNRVQDKVGDMPEADKLTIQGRATFGTPISVSLLGKDEEVLNHAKEELIQSLKQIEDLNNIADVNPSGMREVLLKLKPLAYFLGFNQSSLTNQVRQGFFGGQAQRLQHGKDELRVWVRYPKTDRLSLGQLEAMRIKTPNGEYPLSELATYTIDRGPVSIKHYNGAREIRIDANVVSYDTPIVPIQEKVENEIVPELLKRYPGIDVAYLGQKKDSDETMGQIKKFFLPAFLLMFLIVIIHFKSMAQGLIIISMIPLAWLGAVWGHGIEGVAFSLLSVWGLLALSGVIINDAVVFLSKYNSLLLEGKTVKEAVYETGQARFRAIVLTTITTSVGLYPI
;
A
#
# COMPACT_ATOMS: atom_id res chain seq x y z
N GLY A 1 20.94 7.25 -22.55
CA GLY A 1 22.26 7.89 -22.39
C GLY A 1 22.10 9.38 -22.56
N ASP A 2 23.11 10.06 -23.10
CA ASP A 2 23.10 11.52 -23.32
C ASP A 2 22.57 11.83 -24.73
N VAL A 3 21.28 11.50 -24.95
CA VAL A 3 20.57 11.81 -26.19
C VAL A 3 19.41 12.75 -25.87
N ASP A 4 18.95 13.51 -26.87
CA ASP A 4 17.87 14.46 -26.68
C ASP A 4 16.52 13.76 -26.42
N LEU A 5 15.59 14.48 -25.79
CA LEU A 5 14.30 13.93 -25.37
C LEU A 5 13.43 13.44 -26.55
N LEU A 6 13.57 14.04 -27.74
CA LEU A 6 12.82 13.60 -28.91
C LEU A 6 13.31 12.22 -29.37
N THR A 7 14.64 12.02 -29.39
CA THR A 7 15.26 10.73 -29.67
C THR A 7 14.85 9.68 -28.64
N LEU A 8 14.87 10.00 -27.33
CA LEU A 8 14.38 9.08 -26.28
C LEU A 8 12.91 8.71 -26.48
N LYS A 9 12.04 9.66 -26.83
CA LYS A 9 10.63 9.39 -27.13
C LYS A 9 10.47 8.47 -28.34
N GLN A 10 11.29 8.64 -29.37
CA GLN A 10 11.24 7.78 -30.56
C GLN A 10 11.60 6.34 -30.22
N TYR A 11 12.70 6.11 -29.49
CA TYR A 11 13.06 4.79 -29.01
C TYR A 11 11.99 4.20 -28.08
N ALA A 12 11.42 4.99 -27.17
CA ALA A 12 10.36 4.51 -26.29
C ALA A 12 9.10 4.06 -27.06
N ASN A 13 8.75 4.75 -28.14
CA ASN A 13 7.64 4.34 -29.02
C ASN A 13 7.97 3.06 -29.81
N GLU A 14 9.22 2.85 -30.21
CA GLU A 14 9.69 1.62 -30.86
C GLU A 14 9.63 0.43 -29.90
N ILE A 15 10.17 0.60 -28.69
CA ILE A 15 10.12 -0.39 -27.62
C ILE A 15 8.67 -0.75 -27.29
N GLU A 16 7.80 0.25 -27.13
CA GLU A 16 6.36 0.03 -26.89
C GLU A 16 5.72 -0.78 -28.02
N PHE A 17 6.06 -0.48 -29.28
CA PHE A 17 5.56 -1.20 -30.45
C PHE A 17 6.03 -2.66 -30.46
N ASP A 18 7.31 -2.92 -30.16
CA ASP A 18 7.87 -4.28 -30.08
C ASP A 18 7.24 -5.08 -28.94
N MET A 19 7.08 -4.45 -27.77
CA MET A 19 6.40 -5.04 -26.62
C MET A 19 4.95 -5.42 -26.96
N TYR A 20 4.21 -4.58 -27.69
CA TYR A 20 2.87 -4.93 -28.17
C TYR A 20 2.88 -6.07 -29.19
N ASN A 21 3.84 -6.07 -30.12
CA ASN A 21 3.96 -7.10 -31.16
C ASN A 21 4.37 -8.47 -30.60
N SER A 22 4.97 -8.52 -29.41
CA SER A 22 5.27 -9.78 -28.71
C SER A 22 4.02 -10.62 -28.46
N GLY A 23 2.85 -9.99 -28.31
CA GLY A 23 1.60 -10.64 -27.91
C GLY A 23 1.56 -11.10 -26.45
N VAL A 24 2.58 -10.78 -25.65
CA VAL A 24 2.70 -11.18 -24.23
C VAL A 24 2.05 -10.18 -23.28
N MET A 25 1.96 -8.90 -23.68
CA MET A 25 1.44 -7.81 -22.85
C MET A 25 0.56 -6.84 -23.65
N SER A 26 -0.46 -6.30 -22.99
CA SER A 26 -1.49 -5.45 -23.63
C SER A 26 -1.65 -4.05 -23.03
N GLN A 27 -1.03 -3.74 -21.89
CA GLN A 27 -1.12 -2.43 -21.26
C GLN A 27 0.26 -1.85 -20.98
N ILE A 28 0.64 -0.85 -21.76
CA ILE A 28 1.91 -0.15 -21.63
C ILE A 28 1.60 1.34 -21.51
N THR A 29 2.33 2.04 -20.65
CA THR A 29 2.23 3.50 -20.49
C THR A 29 3.62 4.10 -20.52
N LEU A 30 3.81 5.07 -21.41
CA LEU A 30 5.03 5.86 -21.50
C LEU A 30 4.92 7.13 -20.66
N GLY A 31 6.01 7.53 -20.01
CA GLY A 31 6.10 8.74 -19.20
C GLY A 31 7.49 9.38 -19.27
N GLY A 32 7.61 10.60 -18.73
CA GLY A 32 8.89 11.32 -18.68
C GLY A 32 9.13 12.32 -19.82
N PHE A 33 8.11 12.63 -20.62
CA PHE A 33 8.14 13.71 -21.61
C PHE A 33 6.78 14.44 -21.69
N PRO A 34 6.76 15.75 -22.01
CA PRO A 34 5.52 16.48 -22.29
C PRO A 34 4.83 16.02 -23.60
N GLU A 35 3.58 16.44 -23.81
CA GLU A 35 2.89 16.23 -25.09
C GLU A 35 3.63 16.94 -26.24
N LEU A 36 3.65 16.33 -27.43
CA LEU A 36 4.16 16.99 -28.63
C LEU A 36 3.09 17.93 -29.21
N GLU A 37 3.52 19.10 -29.64
CA GLU A 37 2.67 20.08 -30.30
C GLU A 37 3.37 20.72 -31.51
N ILE A 38 2.55 21.31 -32.38
CA ILE A 38 3.03 22.13 -33.50
C ILE A 38 2.78 23.58 -33.12
N SER A 39 3.85 24.36 -32.98
CA SER A 39 3.82 25.78 -32.63
C SER A 39 4.09 26.60 -33.89
N VAL A 40 3.08 27.32 -34.36
CA VAL A 40 3.19 28.35 -35.40
C VAL A 40 3.45 29.67 -34.70
N GLU A 41 4.72 30.09 -34.73
CA GLU A 41 5.24 31.22 -33.96
C GLU A 41 5.37 32.44 -34.86
N ILE A 42 4.64 33.50 -34.53
CA ILE A 42 4.54 34.70 -35.37
C ILE A 42 4.80 35.91 -34.51
N SER A 43 5.84 36.68 -34.83
CA SER A 43 6.18 37.89 -34.10
C SER A 43 5.10 38.97 -34.27
N GLU A 44 4.98 39.82 -33.26
CA GLU A 44 4.07 40.96 -33.32
C GLU A 44 4.37 41.89 -34.50
N GLU A 45 5.64 42.12 -34.80
CA GLU A 45 6.08 42.95 -35.93
C GLU A 45 5.53 42.40 -37.26
N ASN A 46 5.61 41.09 -37.49
CA ASN A 46 5.14 40.49 -38.73
C ASN A 46 3.62 40.50 -38.84
N LEU A 47 2.89 40.26 -37.75
CA LEU A 47 1.42 40.39 -37.76
C LEU A 47 1.01 41.81 -38.20
N ARG A 48 1.70 42.84 -37.69
CA ARG A 48 1.44 44.23 -38.05
C ARG A 48 1.86 44.55 -39.49
N ARG A 49 3.07 44.16 -39.88
CA ARG A 49 3.64 44.37 -41.23
C ARG A 49 2.72 43.83 -42.32
N TYR A 50 2.15 42.65 -42.11
CA TYR A 50 1.26 42.01 -43.08
C TYR A 50 -0.24 42.27 -42.82
N ASN A 51 -0.56 43.06 -41.79
CA ASN A 51 -1.91 43.38 -41.33
C ASN A 51 -2.76 42.11 -41.10
N LEU A 52 -2.24 41.15 -40.35
CA LEU A 52 -2.85 39.86 -40.01
C LEU A 52 -3.27 39.81 -38.54
N THR A 53 -4.13 38.85 -38.21
CA THR A 53 -4.42 38.42 -36.85
C THR A 53 -4.06 36.94 -36.68
N PHE A 54 -3.87 36.49 -35.43
CA PHE A 54 -3.74 35.06 -35.14
C PHE A 54 -4.92 34.24 -35.65
N ASP A 55 -6.12 34.86 -35.66
CA ASP A 55 -7.35 34.26 -36.15
C ASP A 55 -7.33 34.00 -37.65
N ASP A 56 -6.76 34.94 -38.43
CA ASP A 56 -6.59 34.79 -39.88
C ASP A 56 -5.67 33.62 -40.21
N VAL A 57 -4.55 33.49 -39.49
CA VAL A 57 -3.62 32.38 -39.68
C VAL A 57 -4.23 31.06 -39.22
N SER A 58 -4.91 31.05 -38.07
CA SER A 58 -5.60 29.86 -37.56
C SER A 58 -6.68 29.38 -38.54
N LYS A 59 -7.43 30.29 -39.17
CA LYS A 59 -8.41 29.98 -40.21
C LYS A 59 -7.72 29.45 -41.47
N ALA A 60 -6.63 30.06 -41.91
CA ALA A 60 -5.87 29.59 -43.07
C ALA A 60 -5.38 28.14 -42.87
N ILE A 61 -4.86 27.80 -41.69
CA ILE A 61 -4.47 26.43 -41.35
C ILE A 61 -5.69 25.50 -41.41
N ARG A 62 -6.78 25.84 -40.72
CA ARG A 62 -8.00 25.01 -40.68
C ARG A 62 -8.57 24.71 -42.06
N SER A 63 -8.62 25.72 -42.93
CA SER A 63 -9.24 25.61 -44.24
C SER A 63 -8.38 24.87 -45.26
N ASN A 64 -7.05 24.97 -45.16
CA ASN A 64 -6.12 24.39 -46.15
C ASN A 64 -5.51 23.05 -45.72
N ASN A 65 -5.45 22.76 -44.42
CA ASN A 65 -4.83 21.54 -43.89
C ASN A 65 -5.86 20.41 -43.62
N GLN A 66 -6.64 20.04 -44.63
CA GLN A 66 -7.69 19.03 -44.49
C GLN A 66 -7.79 18.10 -45.71
N ASP A 67 -8.27 16.89 -45.44
CA ASP A 67 -8.64 15.95 -46.50
C ASP A 67 -10.11 16.16 -46.84
N ILE A 68 -10.41 16.41 -48.11
CA ILE A 68 -11.78 16.67 -48.59
C ILE A 68 -12.14 15.63 -49.63
N SER A 69 -13.27 14.93 -49.45
CA SER A 69 -13.84 14.06 -50.48
C SER A 69 -14.73 14.87 -51.42
N GLY A 70 -14.48 14.75 -52.73
CA GLY A 70 -15.33 15.30 -53.78
C GLY A 70 -16.40 14.32 -54.25
N GLY A 71 -16.58 13.19 -53.56
CA GLY A 71 -17.49 12.12 -53.95
C GLY A 71 -16.81 11.08 -54.85
N GLN A 72 -17.58 10.47 -55.74
CA GLN A 72 -17.08 9.46 -56.67
C GLN A 72 -17.76 9.58 -58.03
N ILE A 73 -16.98 9.38 -59.09
CA ILE A 73 -17.47 9.15 -60.44
C ILE A 73 -17.87 7.68 -60.52
N ARG A 74 -19.16 7.40 -60.78
CA ARG A 74 -19.66 6.05 -61.01
C ARG A 74 -19.98 5.86 -62.48
N SER A 75 -19.29 4.93 -63.13
CA SER A 75 -19.61 4.46 -64.48
C SER A 75 -19.89 2.96 -64.45
N GLU A 76 -20.42 2.40 -65.55
CA GLU A 76 -20.63 0.94 -65.66
C GLU A 76 -19.31 0.14 -65.64
N LYS A 77 -18.16 0.77 -65.92
CA LYS A 77 -16.84 0.12 -66.03
C LYS A 77 -15.98 0.26 -64.78
N GLU A 78 -16.11 1.38 -64.06
CA GLU A 78 -15.30 1.68 -62.89
C GLU A 78 -15.94 2.74 -62.00
N GLU A 79 -15.55 2.73 -60.72
CA GLU A 79 -15.81 3.79 -59.76
C GLU A 79 -14.50 4.49 -59.38
N ILE A 80 -14.41 5.80 -59.62
CA ILE A 80 -13.21 6.60 -59.29
C ILE A 80 -13.57 7.57 -58.17
N MET A 81 -12.84 7.50 -57.05
CA MET A 81 -13.01 8.42 -55.93
C MET A 81 -12.30 9.75 -56.20
N ILE A 82 -13.04 10.86 -56.07
CA ILE A 82 -12.48 12.21 -56.12
C ILE A 82 -12.10 12.59 -54.69
N ARG A 83 -10.82 12.82 -54.43
CA ARG A 83 -10.36 13.22 -53.09
C ARG A 83 -9.19 14.18 -53.16
N SER A 84 -9.20 15.14 -52.24
CA SER A 84 -8.12 16.08 -51.97
C SER A 84 -7.40 15.61 -50.70
N ARG A 85 -6.09 15.40 -50.76
CA ARG A 85 -5.26 14.93 -49.63
C ARG A 85 -4.20 15.97 -49.27
N TYR A 86 -4.60 16.99 -48.52
CA TYR A 86 -3.70 18.08 -48.10
C TYR A 86 -3.40 18.08 -46.60
N ARG A 87 -4.00 17.19 -45.82
CA ARG A 87 -3.72 17.09 -44.39
C ARG A 87 -2.26 16.67 -44.14
N THR A 88 -1.57 17.42 -43.30
CA THR A 88 -0.18 17.17 -42.91
C THR A 88 0.11 17.63 -41.49
N VAL A 89 1.10 16.97 -40.89
CA VAL A 89 1.68 17.31 -39.58
C VAL A 89 3.13 17.80 -39.70
N LYS A 90 3.69 17.77 -40.91
CA LYS A 90 5.09 18.15 -41.16
C LYS A 90 5.21 19.68 -41.12
N PRO A 91 6.06 20.25 -40.26
CA PRO A 91 6.21 21.71 -40.16
C PRO A 91 6.48 22.39 -41.50
N GLU A 92 7.34 21.81 -42.34
CA GLU A 92 7.75 22.39 -43.63
C GLU A 92 6.58 22.50 -44.62
N LYS A 93 5.58 21.62 -44.50
CA LYS A 93 4.36 21.69 -45.33
C LYS A 93 3.34 22.68 -44.77
N ILE A 94 3.29 22.84 -43.45
CA ILE A 94 2.42 23.83 -42.81
C ILE A 94 2.92 25.25 -43.14
N GLU A 95 4.24 25.46 -43.18
CA GLU A 95 4.84 26.72 -43.63
C GLU A 95 4.42 27.13 -45.04
N GLN A 96 4.16 26.15 -45.91
CA GLN A 96 3.74 26.40 -47.29
C GLN A 96 2.28 26.81 -47.44
N ILE A 97 1.47 26.71 -46.38
CA ILE A 97 0.04 27.08 -46.42
C ILE A 97 -0.10 28.56 -46.75
N ILE A 98 -0.97 28.87 -47.71
CA ILE A 98 -1.26 30.24 -48.13
C ILE A 98 -2.27 30.86 -47.17
N ILE A 99 -1.91 31.98 -46.56
CA ILE A 99 -2.77 32.78 -45.69
C ILE A 99 -3.68 33.68 -46.54
N ARG A 100 -3.09 34.38 -47.52
CA ARG A 100 -3.81 35.34 -48.38
C ARG A 100 -3.16 35.40 -49.77
N GLY A 101 -3.98 35.40 -50.82
CA GLY A 101 -3.58 35.77 -52.18
C GLY A 101 -3.89 37.25 -52.44
N ASN A 102 -2.98 37.95 -53.11
CA ASN A 102 -3.15 39.35 -53.49
C ASN A 102 -3.65 39.45 -54.95
N PRO A 103 -4.32 40.56 -55.33
CA PRO A 103 -4.86 40.73 -56.68
C PRO A 103 -3.80 40.79 -57.79
N ASP A 104 -2.54 41.07 -57.44
CA ASP A 104 -1.39 41.13 -58.35
C ASP A 104 -0.79 39.74 -58.66
N GLY A 105 -1.36 38.66 -58.12
CA GLY A 105 -0.90 37.29 -58.29
C GLY A 105 0.16 36.85 -57.28
N SER A 106 0.63 37.75 -56.40
CA SER A 106 1.46 37.37 -55.26
C SER A 106 0.62 36.69 -54.17
N TYR A 107 1.25 35.91 -53.30
CA TYR A 107 0.57 35.26 -52.18
C TYR A 107 1.48 35.26 -50.96
N LEU A 108 0.87 35.22 -49.78
CA LEU A 108 1.55 35.22 -48.48
C LEU A 108 1.37 33.86 -47.82
N ARG A 109 2.48 33.19 -47.50
CA ARG A 109 2.51 31.89 -46.81
C ARG A 109 2.73 32.05 -45.32
N ILE A 110 2.48 30.98 -44.54
CA ILE A 110 2.80 30.96 -43.11
C ILE A 110 4.30 31.16 -42.87
N GLY A 111 5.15 30.50 -43.65
CA GLY A 111 6.61 30.62 -43.57
C GLY A 111 7.15 32.04 -43.89
N ASP A 112 6.38 32.88 -44.58
CA ASP A 112 6.77 34.27 -44.87
C ASP A 112 6.55 35.19 -43.65
N VAL A 113 5.70 34.77 -42.71
CA VAL A 113 5.23 35.59 -41.57
C VAL A 113 5.77 35.07 -40.24
N GLY A 114 6.05 33.78 -40.13
CA GLY A 114 6.54 33.16 -38.90
C GLY A 114 7.18 31.78 -39.15
N THR A 115 7.55 31.11 -38.07
CA THR A 115 8.19 29.80 -38.09
C THR A 115 7.25 28.72 -37.57
N VAL A 116 7.32 27.51 -38.12
CA VAL A 116 6.54 26.38 -37.62
C VAL A 116 7.49 25.35 -37.02
N ASN A 117 7.32 25.06 -35.73
CA ASN A 117 8.16 24.10 -35.01
C ASN A 117 7.30 22.95 -34.47
N MET A 118 7.75 21.71 -34.67
CA MET A 118 7.27 20.58 -33.88
C MET A 118 8.14 20.49 -32.63
N GLN A 119 7.54 20.66 -31.45
CA GLN A 119 8.26 20.70 -30.18
C GLN A 119 7.39 20.15 -29.05
N PHE A 120 8.01 19.89 -27.90
CA PHE A 120 7.27 19.59 -26.68
C PHE A 120 6.47 20.80 -26.21
N ALA A 121 5.31 20.56 -25.60
CA ALA A 121 4.52 21.59 -24.98
C ALA A 121 5.35 22.36 -23.93
N ASP A 122 5.10 23.67 -23.83
CA ASP A 122 5.80 24.59 -22.91
C ASP A 122 5.29 24.41 -21.46
N VAL A 123 5.46 23.19 -20.94
CA VAL A 123 5.08 22.74 -19.60
C VAL A 123 6.25 22.01 -18.95
N ALA A 124 6.37 22.15 -17.64
CA ALA A 124 7.37 21.40 -16.88
C ALA A 124 7.06 19.90 -16.95
N GLY A 125 8.11 19.09 -17.12
CA GLY A 125 7.95 17.65 -17.34
C GLY A 125 9.25 16.92 -17.67
N THR A 126 10.39 17.44 -17.20
CA THR A 126 11.68 16.77 -17.38
C THR A 126 11.81 15.60 -16.41
N SER A 127 12.39 14.49 -16.88
CA SER A 127 12.59 13.27 -16.10
C SER A 127 14.03 12.79 -16.21
N PHE A 128 14.64 12.44 -15.07
CA PHE A 128 16.00 11.94 -14.98
C PHE A 128 16.03 10.67 -14.13
N MET A 129 16.90 9.73 -14.50
CA MET A 129 17.23 8.54 -13.72
C MET A 129 18.73 8.56 -13.46
N ASN A 130 19.13 8.52 -12.19
CA ASN A 130 20.54 8.61 -11.76
C ASN A 130 21.29 9.74 -12.48
N LYS A 131 20.75 10.96 -12.43
CA LYS A 131 21.27 12.19 -13.09
C LYS A 131 21.28 12.20 -14.62
N LYS A 132 20.79 11.17 -15.31
CA LYS A 132 20.72 11.11 -16.79
C LYS A 132 19.28 11.29 -17.28
N PRO A 133 19.03 11.98 -18.42
CA PRO A 133 17.69 12.08 -18.99
C PRO A 133 17.06 10.69 -19.18
N SER A 134 15.77 10.54 -18.84
CA SER A 134 15.10 9.24 -18.84
C SER A 134 13.65 9.34 -19.30
N VAL A 135 13.17 8.25 -19.87
CA VAL A 135 11.77 8.00 -20.20
C VAL A 135 11.38 6.72 -19.46
N SER A 136 10.20 6.74 -18.83
CA SER A 136 9.70 5.59 -18.11
C SER A 136 8.73 4.79 -18.98
N ILE A 137 8.84 3.47 -18.91
CA ILE A 137 7.94 2.51 -19.55
C ILE A 137 7.32 1.68 -18.44
N GLN A 138 6.00 1.80 -18.26
CA GLN A 138 5.26 1.04 -17.26
C GLN A 138 4.42 -0.03 -17.97
N VAL A 139 4.64 -1.29 -17.60
CA VAL A 139 3.87 -2.44 -18.11
C VAL A 139 2.89 -2.89 -17.03
N PHE A 140 1.60 -2.91 -17.37
CA PHE A 140 0.53 -3.40 -16.49
C PHE A 140 0.04 -4.76 -16.98
N LYS A 141 -0.11 -5.71 -16.05
CA LYS A 141 -0.64 -7.05 -16.33
C LYS A 141 -2.17 -7.05 -16.24
N LEU A 142 -2.85 -7.58 -17.25
CA LEU A 142 -4.26 -7.95 -17.14
C LEU A 142 -4.45 -9.22 -16.30
N PRO A 143 -5.62 -9.43 -15.66
CA PRO A 143 -5.87 -10.62 -14.84
C PRO A 143 -5.54 -11.95 -15.56
N GLU A 144 -5.79 -12.03 -16.86
CA GLU A 144 -5.63 -13.22 -17.71
C GLU A 144 -4.19 -13.43 -18.23
N GLU A 145 -3.33 -12.40 -18.22
CA GLU A 145 -1.96 -12.48 -18.73
C GLU A 145 -1.02 -13.18 -17.74
N ASP A 146 0.05 -13.81 -18.21
CA ASP A 146 1.01 -14.47 -17.33
C ASP A 146 2.15 -13.51 -16.94
N LEU A 147 2.34 -13.33 -15.63
CA LEU A 147 3.37 -12.41 -15.11
C LEU A 147 4.78 -12.92 -15.43
N SER A 148 4.98 -14.24 -15.43
CA SER A 148 6.31 -14.81 -15.69
C SER A 148 6.75 -14.60 -17.13
N SER A 149 5.83 -14.74 -18.07
CA SER A 149 6.06 -14.49 -19.49
C SER A 149 6.40 -13.02 -19.75
N ILE A 150 5.69 -12.09 -19.11
CA ILE A 150 5.96 -10.64 -19.23
C ILE A 150 7.34 -10.30 -18.68
N SER A 151 7.66 -10.74 -17.45
CA SER A 151 8.93 -10.45 -16.79
C SER A 151 10.11 -11.01 -17.60
N ASN A 152 10.05 -12.26 -18.05
CA ASN A 152 11.12 -12.86 -18.86
C ASN A 152 11.32 -12.07 -20.17
N PHE A 153 10.23 -11.76 -20.89
CA PHE A 153 10.33 -10.97 -22.12
C PHE A 153 10.95 -9.59 -21.88
N CYS A 154 10.53 -8.88 -20.84
CA CYS A 154 11.07 -7.55 -20.54
C CYS A 154 12.56 -7.58 -20.18
N ASN A 155 13.00 -8.58 -19.40
CA ASN A 155 14.41 -8.74 -19.05
C ASN A 155 15.25 -9.13 -20.27
N ASP A 156 14.82 -10.14 -21.04
CA ASP A 156 15.51 -10.58 -22.25
C ASP A 156 15.61 -9.45 -23.29
N TYR A 157 14.52 -8.68 -23.48
CA TYR A 157 14.50 -7.53 -24.40
C TYR A 157 15.42 -6.41 -23.92
N ALA A 158 15.46 -6.14 -22.60
CA ALA A 158 16.36 -5.12 -22.05
C ALA A 158 17.83 -5.51 -22.24
N ASP A 159 18.18 -6.80 -22.05
CA ASP A 159 19.53 -7.30 -22.26
C ASP A 159 19.92 -7.22 -23.75
N GLU A 160 19.06 -7.67 -24.67
CA GLU A 160 19.30 -7.58 -26.13
C GLU A 160 19.43 -6.12 -26.60
N TRP A 161 18.58 -5.22 -26.08
CA TRP A 161 18.66 -3.79 -26.38
C TRP A 161 19.99 -3.19 -25.94
N ASN A 162 20.42 -3.50 -24.72
CA ASN A 162 21.67 -2.98 -24.16
C ASN A 162 22.92 -3.55 -24.84
N GLU A 163 22.85 -4.73 -25.46
CA GLU A 163 23.94 -5.28 -26.28
C GLU A 163 24.03 -4.62 -27.66
N THR A 164 22.93 -4.10 -28.18
CA THR A 164 22.83 -3.55 -29.54
C THR A 164 22.94 -2.03 -29.62
N HIS A 165 22.70 -1.33 -28.51
CA HIS A 165 22.69 0.14 -28.42
C HIS A 165 23.68 0.65 -27.37
N ASP A 166 24.68 1.42 -27.81
CA ASP A 166 25.67 2.04 -26.91
C ASP A 166 25.25 3.44 -26.42
N ASP A 167 24.29 4.08 -27.07
CA ASP A 167 23.84 5.46 -26.82
C ASP A 167 22.68 5.55 -25.80
N VAL A 168 21.87 4.49 -25.70
CA VAL A 168 20.74 4.39 -24.78
C VAL A 168 20.75 3.06 -24.05
N GLN A 169 20.41 3.08 -22.76
CA GLN A 169 20.35 1.90 -21.91
C GLN A 169 18.93 1.75 -21.37
N ILE A 170 18.44 0.51 -21.31
CA ILE A 170 17.20 0.13 -20.63
C ILE A 170 17.57 -0.53 -19.29
N ASN A 171 16.97 -0.06 -18.21
CA ASN A 171 17.10 -0.65 -16.89
C ASN A 171 15.72 -1.12 -16.39
N VAL A 172 15.60 -2.42 -16.10
CA VAL A 172 14.43 -2.95 -15.39
C VAL A 172 14.59 -2.58 -13.91
N THR A 173 13.83 -1.58 -13.47
CA THR A 173 13.98 -1.00 -12.12
C THR A 173 13.01 -1.57 -11.09
N TYR A 174 11.93 -2.20 -11.56
CA TYR A 174 10.95 -2.85 -10.70
C TYR A 174 10.34 -4.06 -11.40
N ASP A 175 10.50 -5.24 -10.81
CA ASP A 175 9.89 -6.48 -11.25
C ASP A 175 9.06 -7.11 -10.12
N PHE A 176 7.74 -7.17 -10.33
CA PHE A 176 6.84 -7.76 -9.34
C PHE A 176 6.99 -9.28 -9.22
N LEU A 177 7.47 -9.97 -10.25
CA LEU A 177 7.71 -11.41 -10.21
C LEU A 177 8.86 -11.75 -9.25
N GLU A 178 9.93 -10.98 -9.28
CA GLU A 178 11.07 -11.18 -8.37
C GLU A 178 10.65 -10.98 -6.91
N LEU A 179 9.90 -9.91 -6.64
CA LEU A 179 9.31 -9.65 -5.32
C LEU A 179 8.43 -10.82 -4.87
N LEU A 180 7.53 -11.29 -5.73
CA LEU A 180 6.66 -12.44 -5.43
C LEU A 180 7.48 -13.72 -5.18
N GLY A 181 8.49 -13.97 -6.00
CA GLY A 181 9.39 -15.13 -5.89
C GLY A 181 10.17 -15.14 -4.57
N ALA A 182 10.73 -14.01 -4.17
CA ALA A 182 11.42 -13.85 -2.89
C ALA A 182 10.48 -14.16 -1.70
N ARG A 183 9.24 -13.63 -1.74
CA ARG A 183 8.22 -13.89 -0.70
C ARG A 183 7.76 -15.35 -0.67
N LEU A 184 7.56 -15.99 -1.82
CA LEU A 184 7.23 -17.42 -1.90
C LEU A 184 8.38 -18.28 -1.37
N LYS A 185 9.64 -17.94 -1.68
CA LYS A 185 10.81 -18.64 -1.16
C LYS A 185 10.91 -18.55 0.35
N LEU A 186 10.66 -17.37 0.93
CA LEU A 186 10.56 -17.19 2.39
C LEU A 186 9.45 -18.06 2.99
N LEU A 187 8.26 -18.10 2.38
CA LEU A 187 7.18 -18.99 2.83
C LEU A 187 7.59 -20.46 2.78
N TYR A 188 8.11 -20.95 1.66
CA TYR A 188 8.47 -22.36 1.52
C TYR A 188 9.56 -22.75 2.52
N LYS A 189 10.53 -21.85 2.75
CA LYS A 189 11.58 -22.04 3.74
C LYS A 189 11.01 -22.07 5.16
N ASN A 190 10.24 -21.06 5.56
CA ASN A 190 9.73 -20.93 6.93
C ASN A 190 8.65 -21.96 7.25
N GLY A 191 7.70 -22.18 6.33
CA GLY A 191 6.66 -23.20 6.45
C GLY A 191 7.23 -24.62 6.41
N GLY A 192 8.21 -24.89 5.53
CA GLY A 192 8.92 -26.17 5.48
C GLY A 192 9.72 -26.45 6.76
N LEU A 193 10.42 -25.44 7.28
CA LEU A 193 11.14 -25.53 8.55
C LEU A 193 10.16 -25.74 9.72
N GLY A 194 9.05 -24.99 9.77
CA GLY A 194 8.00 -25.15 10.77
C GLY A 194 7.42 -26.57 10.78
N LEU A 195 7.07 -27.11 9.60
CA LEU A 195 6.57 -28.48 9.47
C LEU A 195 7.61 -29.51 9.90
N LEU A 196 8.88 -29.33 9.52
CA LEU A 196 9.97 -30.21 9.94
C LEU A 196 10.15 -30.18 11.47
N LEU A 197 10.12 -29.01 12.08
CA LEU A 197 10.24 -28.85 13.52
C LEU A 197 9.06 -29.49 14.26
N ILE A 198 7.83 -29.31 13.77
CA ILE A 198 6.63 -29.99 14.27
C ILE A 198 6.83 -31.51 14.20
N PHE A 199 7.28 -32.03 13.05
CA PHE A 199 7.53 -33.46 12.88
C PHE A 199 8.59 -33.98 13.85
N ILE A 200 9.69 -33.24 14.08
CA ILE A 200 10.74 -33.59 15.04
C ILE A 200 10.16 -33.62 16.46
N VAL A 201 9.47 -32.56 16.89
CA VAL A 201 8.85 -32.48 18.22
C VAL A 201 7.88 -33.64 18.42
N LEU A 202 6.95 -33.87 17.49
CA LEU A 202 6.03 -34.99 17.56
C LEU A 202 6.75 -36.33 17.55
N GLY A 203 7.81 -36.50 16.76
CA GLY A 203 8.60 -37.73 16.71
C GLY A 203 9.36 -38.03 18.02
N LEU A 204 9.70 -36.99 18.80
CA LEU A 204 10.32 -37.14 20.12
C LEU A 204 9.32 -37.63 21.18
N PHE A 205 8.05 -37.22 21.10
CA PHE A 205 7.03 -37.52 22.12
C PHE A 205 6.08 -38.67 21.76
N LEU A 206 5.78 -38.86 20.47
CA LEU A 206 4.91 -39.90 19.92
C LEU A 206 5.72 -40.92 19.10
N SER A 207 5.06 -41.97 18.59
CA SER A 207 5.74 -42.84 17.62
C SER A 207 5.93 -42.10 16.30
N LEU A 208 7.09 -42.25 15.64
CA LEU A 208 7.36 -41.62 14.33
C LEU A 208 6.25 -41.85 13.29
N ARG A 209 5.56 -43.01 13.35
CA ARG A 209 4.43 -43.33 12.47
C ARG A 209 3.16 -42.54 12.81
N LEU A 210 2.88 -42.34 14.10
CA LEU A 210 1.78 -41.48 14.55
C LEU A 210 2.04 -40.03 14.12
N SER A 211 3.26 -39.53 14.37
CA SER A 211 3.68 -38.17 14.04
C SER A 211 3.62 -37.87 12.55
N LEU A 212 3.97 -38.84 11.69
CA LEU A 212 3.89 -38.70 10.24
C LEU A 212 2.43 -38.52 9.77
N TRP A 213 1.49 -39.32 10.29
CA TRP A 213 0.09 -39.20 9.89
C TRP A 213 -0.55 -37.90 10.36
N VAL A 214 -0.23 -37.45 11.58
CA VAL A 214 -0.68 -36.14 12.07
C VAL A 214 -0.09 -35.01 11.21
N ALA A 215 1.20 -35.08 10.85
CA ALA A 215 1.83 -34.07 9.99
C ALA A 215 1.28 -34.05 8.56
N VAL A 216 0.89 -35.21 7.99
CA VAL A 216 0.26 -35.31 6.66
C VAL A 216 -1.13 -34.67 6.61
N GLY A 217 -1.80 -34.52 7.76
CA GLY A 217 -3.06 -33.77 7.86
C GLY A 217 -2.91 -32.32 7.39
N ILE A 218 -1.77 -31.66 7.67
CA ILE A 218 -1.55 -30.24 7.35
C ILE A 218 -1.58 -29.97 5.83
N PRO A 219 -0.74 -30.63 5.00
CA PRO A 219 -0.80 -30.41 3.56
C PRO A 219 -2.12 -30.86 2.94
N ALA A 220 -2.77 -31.89 3.50
CA ALA A 220 -4.06 -32.37 3.00
C ALA A 220 -5.17 -31.31 3.20
N SER A 221 -5.25 -30.70 4.38
CA SER A 221 -6.21 -29.63 4.67
C SER A 221 -5.97 -28.38 3.84
N PHE A 222 -4.71 -27.95 3.67
CA PHE A 222 -4.39 -26.84 2.77
C PHE A 222 -4.68 -27.15 1.32
N GLY A 223 -4.38 -28.37 0.84
CA GLY A 223 -4.71 -28.81 -0.51
C GLY A 223 -6.21 -28.72 -0.80
N ALA A 224 -7.05 -29.16 0.14
CA ALA A 224 -8.50 -29.01 0.03
C ALA A 224 -8.96 -27.54 0.05
N MET A 225 -8.36 -26.71 0.90
CA MET A 225 -8.61 -25.27 0.93
C MET A 225 -8.22 -24.59 -0.40
N PHE A 226 -7.06 -24.92 -0.98
CA PHE A 226 -6.61 -24.35 -2.25
C PHE A 226 -7.55 -24.69 -3.41
N ILE A 227 -8.08 -25.92 -3.45
CA ILE A 227 -9.08 -26.30 -4.46
C ILE A 227 -10.28 -25.35 -4.42
N LEU A 228 -10.81 -25.06 -3.23
CA LEU A 228 -11.90 -24.08 -3.09
C LEU A 228 -11.43 -22.64 -3.34
N GLY A 229 -10.23 -22.29 -2.90
CA GLY A 229 -9.64 -20.96 -3.07
C GLY A 229 -9.54 -20.57 -4.54
N ILE A 230 -9.15 -21.51 -5.41
CA ILE A 230 -9.09 -21.29 -6.87
C ILE A 230 -10.49 -20.93 -7.42
N PHE A 231 -11.55 -21.62 -6.98
CA PHE A 231 -12.92 -21.29 -7.43
C PHE A 231 -13.42 -19.93 -6.93
N TYR A 232 -12.99 -19.51 -5.74
CA TYR A 232 -13.36 -18.21 -5.16
C TYR A 232 -12.41 -17.06 -5.57
N GLY A 233 -11.36 -17.34 -6.34
CA GLY A 233 -10.37 -16.34 -6.78
C GLY A 233 -9.42 -15.88 -5.68
N ILE A 234 -9.22 -16.69 -4.63
CA ILE A 234 -8.27 -16.39 -3.55
C ILE A 234 -6.85 -16.51 -4.06
N THR A 235 -6.08 -15.44 -3.88
CA THR A 235 -4.67 -15.38 -4.31
C THR A 235 -3.73 -15.76 -3.16
N VAL A 236 -2.51 -16.20 -3.51
CA VAL A 236 -1.43 -16.38 -2.54
C VAL A 236 -0.71 -15.04 -2.40
N ASN A 237 -0.95 -14.32 -1.31
CA ASN A 237 -0.33 -13.05 -0.98
C ASN A 237 -0.02 -12.97 0.51
N MET A 238 0.62 -11.90 0.97
CA MET A 238 1.07 -11.75 2.36
C MET A 238 -0.02 -12.03 3.41
N ILE A 239 -1.28 -11.66 3.14
CA ILE A 239 -2.37 -11.82 4.10
C ILE A 239 -2.90 -13.26 4.11
N SER A 240 -3.09 -13.87 2.94
CA SER A 240 -3.46 -15.29 2.87
C SER A 240 -2.33 -16.19 3.41
N LEU A 241 -1.07 -15.80 3.21
CA LEU A 241 0.12 -16.44 3.78
C LEU A 241 0.12 -16.37 5.31
N PHE A 242 -0.12 -15.19 5.89
CA PHE A 242 -0.26 -15.03 7.33
C PHE A 242 -1.40 -15.89 7.89
N GLY A 243 -2.53 -15.99 7.18
CA GLY A 243 -3.61 -16.92 7.52
C GLY A 243 -3.17 -18.37 7.54
N MET A 244 -2.41 -18.83 6.55
CA MET A 244 -1.89 -20.21 6.50
C MET A 244 -0.97 -20.48 7.68
N ILE A 245 -0.03 -19.57 7.94
CA ILE A 245 0.93 -19.68 9.04
C ILE A 245 0.22 -19.80 10.39
N LEU A 246 -0.70 -18.88 10.66
CA LEU A 246 -1.49 -18.84 11.89
C LEU A 246 -2.23 -20.17 12.12
N VAL A 247 -2.78 -20.74 11.05
CA VAL A 247 -3.57 -21.98 11.12
C VAL A 247 -2.70 -23.19 11.41
N ILE A 248 -1.45 -23.27 10.95
CA ILE A 248 -0.60 -24.45 11.12
C ILE A 248 -0.57 -24.91 12.59
N GLY A 249 -0.39 -23.97 13.52
CA GLY A 249 -0.35 -24.28 14.95
C GLY A 249 -1.68 -24.85 15.49
N ILE A 250 -2.81 -24.32 15.02
CA ILE A 250 -4.15 -24.76 15.43
C ILE A 250 -4.50 -26.10 14.78
N LEU A 251 -4.12 -26.28 13.51
CA LEU A 251 -4.50 -27.42 12.69
C LEU A 251 -3.90 -28.73 13.19
N VAL A 252 -2.65 -28.68 13.64
CA VAL A 252 -1.95 -29.86 14.17
C VAL A 252 -2.51 -30.28 15.52
N ASP A 253 -3.00 -29.34 16.32
CA ASP A 253 -3.50 -29.58 17.68
C ASP A 253 -4.64 -30.62 17.70
N ASP A 254 -5.64 -30.46 16.81
CA ASP A 254 -6.77 -31.39 16.70
C ASP A 254 -6.33 -32.83 16.41
N GLY A 255 -5.41 -32.97 15.45
CA GLY A 255 -4.81 -34.25 15.08
C GLY A 255 -4.01 -34.87 16.21
N ILE A 256 -3.27 -34.07 16.99
CA ILE A 256 -2.52 -34.53 18.17
C ILE A 256 -3.50 -35.06 19.24
N VAL A 257 -4.53 -34.29 19.57
CA VAL A 257 -5.49 -34.65 20.64
C VAL A 257 -6.19 -35.97 20.30
N ILE A 258 -6.61 -36.16 19.05
CA ILE A 258 -7.23 -37.40 18.58
C ILE A 258 -6.21 -38.55 18.57
N ALA A 259 -5.02 -38.34 18.00
CA ALA A 259 -3.99 -39.38 17.92
C ALA A 259 -3.55 -39.87 19.31
N GLU A 260 -3.35 -38.96 20.27
CA GLU A 260 -2.97 -39.30 21.64
C GLU A 260 -4.10 -40.05 22.37
N ASN A 261 -5.36 -39.66 22.16
CA ASN A 261 -6.48 -40.37 22.78
C ASN A 261 -6.64 -41.78 22.19
N ILE A 262 -6.50 -41.94 20.87
CA ILE A 262 -6.46 -43.25 20.19
C ILE A 262 -5.32 -44.11 20.76
N TYR A 263 -4.13 -43.53 20.90
CA TYR A 263 -2.97 -44.22 21.45
C TYR A 263 -3.20 -44.64 22.91
N THR A 264 -3.79 -43.78 23.73
CA THR A 264 -4.17 -44.08 25.12
C THR A 264 -5.16 -45.25 25.21
N HIS A 265 -6.16 -45.32 24.33
CA HIS A 265 -7.09 -46.44 24.26
C HIS A 265 -6.44 -47.75 23.81
N PHE A 266 -5.45 -47.64 22.93
CA PHE A 266 -4.64 -48.77 22.51
C PHE A 266 -3.76 -49.30 23.66
N GLU A 267 -3.14 -48.42 24.45
CA GLU A 267 -2.37 -48.79 25.66
C GLU A 267 -3.23 -49.44 26.75
N LYS A 268 -4.50 -49.01 26.89
CA LYS A 268 -5.52 -49.68 27.74
C LYS A 268 -5.88 -51.08 27.24
N GLY A 269 -5.36 -51.48 26.09
CA GLY A 269 -5.39 -52.85 25.59
C GLY A 269 -6.46 -53.15 24.56
N LYS A 270 -7.08 -52.13 23.96
CA LYS A 270 -8.04 -52.30 22.85
C LYS A 270 -7.30 -52.69 21.56
N SER A 271 -8.02 -53.26 20.59
CA SER A 271 -7.47 -53.53 19.24
C SER A 271 -7.28 -52.20 18.48
N PRO A 272 -6.35 -52.09 17.50
CA PRO A 272 -6.10 -50.85 16.76
C PRO A 272 -7.37 -50.18 16.21
N ARG A 273 -8.25 -50.94 15.54
CA ARG A 273 -9.52 -50.42 15.02
C ARG A 273 -10.48 -49.93 16.11
N LYS A 274 -10.60 -50.67 17.22
CA LYS A 274 -11.48 -50.29 18.33
C LYS A 274 -10.93 -49.10 19.11
N ALA A 275 -9.60 -49.03 19.28
CA ALA A 275 -8.92 -47.89 19.88
C ALA A 275 -9.09 -46.63 19.03
N ALA A 276 -8.99 -46.74 17.71
CA ALA A 276 -9.24 -45.63 16.78
C ALA A 276 -10.68 -45.11 16.88
N LEU A 277 -11.68 -46.01 16.87
CA LEU A 277 -13.08 -45.63 16.99
C LEU A 277 -13.39 -45.02 18.36
N ASP A 278 -13.12 -45.75 19.45
CA ASP A 278 -13.46 -45.29 20.80
C ASP A 278 -12.67 -44.03 21.18
N GLY A 279 -11.41 -43.94 20.77
CA GLY A 279 -10.56 -42.78 21.04
C GLY A 279 -11.01 -41.53 20.31
N THR A 280 -11.42 -41.66 19.04
CA THR A 280 -11.97 -40.52 18.28
C THR A 280 -13.31 -40.09 18.86
N MET A 281 -14.24 -41.04 19.09
CA MET A 281 -15.59 -40.74 19.56
C MET A 281 -15.62 -40.09 20.95
N GLU A 282 -14.64 -40.36 21.82
CA GLU A 282 -14.54 -39.72 23.14
C GLU A 282 -14.21 -38.23 23.05
N VAL A 283 -13.33 -37.82 22.13
CA VAL A 283 -12.86 -36.42 22.02
C VAL A 283 -13.57 -35.62 20.94
N MET A 284 -14.22 -36.28 19.97
CA MET A 284 -14.89 -35.64 18.83
C MET A 284 -15.82 -34.48 19.22
N PRO A 285 -16.70 -34.58 20.25
CA PRO A 285 -17.56 -33.45 20.63
C PRO A 285 -16.77 -32.23 21.11
N ALA A 286 -15.67 -32.45 21.83
CA ALA A 286 -14.84 -31.38 22.37
C ALA A 286 -14.05 -30.69 21.24
N VAL A 287 -13.43 -31.48 20.36
CA VAL A 287 -12.68 -30.99 19.19
C VAL A 287 -13.61 -30.20 18.25
N LEU A 288 -14.77 -30.75 17.88
CA LEU A 288 -15.76 -30.07 17.04
C LEU A 288 -16.18 -28.71 17.63
N THR A 289 -16.42 -28.67 18.95
CA THR A 289 -16.82 -27.45 19.64
C THR A 289 -15.71 -26.40 19.57
N SER A 290 -14.46 -26.79 19.84
CA SER A 290 -13.31 -25.89 19.79
C SER A 290 -13.05 -25.33 18.38
N VAL A 291 -13.07 -26.18 17.36
CA VAL A 291 -12.87 -25.77 15.96
C VAL A 291 -14.01 -24.87 15.50
N ALA A 292 -15.27 -25.21 15.83
CA ALA A 292 -16.42 -24.38 15.52
C ALA A 292 -16.32 -22.99 16.17
N THR A 293 -15.86 -22.89 17.43
CA THR A 293 -15.66 -21.58 18.06
C THR A 293 -14.59 -20.74 17.36
N THR A 294 -13.51 -21.36 16.90
CA THR A 294 -12.44 -20.69 16.14
C THR A 294 -12.96 -20.24 14.78
N ILE A 295 -13.65 -21.13 14.03
CA ILE A 295 -14.28 -20.81 12.74
C ILE A 295 -15.23 -19.62 12.89
N VAL A 296 -16.07 -19.57 13.92
CA VAL A 296 -17.03 -18.47 14.12
C VAL A 296 -16.31 -17.14 14.34
N VAL A 297 -15.25 -17.11 15.14
CA VAL A 297 -14.49 -15.87 15.39
C VAL A 297 -13.76 -15.41 14.15
N PHE A 298 -13.11 -16.31 13.40
CA PHE A 298 -12.47 -15.94 12.14
C PHE A 298 -13.48 -15.58 11.05
N SER A 299 -14.68 -16.16 11.06
CA SER A 299 -15.76 -15.80 10.11
C SER A 299 -16.24 -14.37 10.28
N ALA A 300 -16.05 -13.74 11.45
CA ALA A 300 -16.36 -12.34 11.66
C ALA A 300 -15.57 -11.40 10.73
N LEU A 301 -14.37 -11.83 10.32
CA LEU A 301 -13.50 -11.07 9.43
C LEU A 301 -14.06 -10.96 8.00
N PHE A 302 -14.91 -11.88 7.55
CA PHE A 302 -15.58 -11.76 6.24
C PHE A 302 -16.47 -10.53 6.13
N PHE A 303 -16.89 -9.96 7.26
CA PHE A 303 -17.78 -8.80 7.30
C PHE A 303 -17.05 -7.47 7.46
N ILE A 304 -15.72 -7.49 7.64
CA ILE A 304 -14.91 -6.28 7.67
C ILE A 304 -14.83 -5.69 6.26
N LYS A 305 -15.07 -4.38 6.15
CA LYS A 305 -15.06 -3.61 4.90
C LYS A 305 -14.14 -2.39 5.02
N GLY A 306 -13.82 -1.78 3.89
CA GLY A 306 -12.99 -0.58 3.82
C GLY A 306 -11.51 -0.94 3.68
N ARG A 307 -10.62 -0.18 4.32
CA ARG A 307 -9.16 -0.34 4.15
C ARG A 307 -8.64 -1.73 4.57
N MET A 308 -9.36 -2.44 5.45
CA MET A 308 -9.03 -3.78 5.94
C MET A 308 -9.80 -4.90 5.22
N GLU A 309 -10.43 -4.63 4.07
CA GLU A 309 -11.20 -5.65 3.33
C GLU A 309 -10.34 -6.84 2.92
N PHE A 310 -9.05 -6.62 2.60
CA PHE A 310 -8.08 -7.65 2.24
C PHE A 310 -7.96 -8.80 3.27
N MET A 311 -8.42 -8.59 4.50
CA MET A 311 -8.48 -9.60 5.56
C MET A 311 -9.40 -10.78 5.24
N TYR A 312 -10.32 -10.64 4.29
CA TYR A 312 -11.21 -11.72 3.88
C TYR A 312 -10.44 -12.97 3.43
N GLU A 313 -9.26 -12.80 2.83
CA GLU A 313 -8.43 -13.92 2.36
C GLU A 313 -7.82 -14.71 3.52
N MET A 314 -7.36 -14.01 4.57
CA MET A 314 -6.91 -14.65 5.81
C MET A 314 -8.05 -15.45 6.44
N ALA A 315 -9.24 -14.84 6.53
CA ALA A 315 -10.43 -15.50 7.06
C ALA A 315 -10.80 -16.75 6.26
N PHE A 316 -10.75 -16.66 4.93
CA PHE A 316 -11.00 -17.78 4.03
C PHE A 316 -10.04 -18.93 4.31
N VAL A 317 -8.73 -18.64 4.27
CA VAL A 317 -7.70 -19.64 4.52
C VAL A 317 -7.92 -20.32 5.87
N VAL A 318 -8.17 -19.55 6.93
CA VAL A 318 -8.36 -20.10 8.28
C VAL A 318 -9.61 -20.96 8.38
N VAL A 319 -10.76 -20.43 7.97
CA VAL A 319 -12.05 -21.11 8.11
C VAL A 319 -12.08 -22.42 7.31
N PHE A 320 -11.66 -22.38 6.05
CA PHE A 320 -11.71 -23.56 5.20
C PHE A 320 -10.63 -24.58 5.56
N SER A 321 -9.41 -24.16 5.93
CA SER A 321 -8.37 -25.09 6.38
C SER A 321 -8.77 -25.80 7.67
N LEU A 322 -9.39 -25.11 8.63
CA LEU A 322 -9.91 -25.72 9.86
C LEU A 322 -11.12 -26.64 9.59
N ALA A 323 -12.02 -26.24 8.70
CA ALA A 323 -13.16 -27.08 8.31
C ALA A 323 -12.69 -28.39 7.65
N PHE A 324 -11.70 -28.33 6.76
CA PHE A 324 -11.11 -29.52 6.14
C PHE A 324 -10.22 -30.31 7.09
N SER A 325 -9.53 -29.66 8.03
CA SER A 325 -8.83 -30.33 9.12
C SER A 325 -9.77 -31.20 9.94
N LEU A 326 -10.95 -30.70 10.28
CA LEU A 326 -11.95 -31.48 11.01
C LEU A 326 -12.40 -32.73 10.23
N LEU A 327 -12.58 -32.61 8.91
CA LEU A 327 -12.90 -33.74 8.04
C LEU A 327 -11.73 -34.74 7.97
N GLU A 328 -10.50 -34.27 7.85
CA GLU A 328 -9.30 -35.11 7.88
C GLU A 328 -9.19 -35.84 9.23
N ALA A 329 -9.27 -35.11 10.33
CA ALA A 329 -9.02 -35.58 11.68
C ALA A 329 -10.08 -36.59 12.18
N PHE A 330 -11.34 -36.49 11.72
CA PHE A 330 -12.40 -37.42 12.10
C PHE A 330 -12.54 -38.63 11.18
N PHE A 331 -12.18 -38.52 9.89
CA PHE A 331 -12.40 -39.59 8.93
C PHE A 331 -11.10 -40.23 8.45
N VAL A 332 -10.11 -39.43 8.07
CA VAL A 332 -8.86 -39.89 7.44
C VAL A 332 -7.88 -40.36 8.51
N LEU A 333 -7.57 -39.52 9.50
CA LEU A 333 -6.60 -39.84 10.54
C LEU A 333 -6.94 -41.14 11.31
N PRO A 334 -8.18 -41.36 11.81
CA PRO A 334 -8.49 -42.56 12.57
C PRO A 334 -8.47 -43.82 11.71
N ALA A 335 -8.80 -43.72 10.42
CA ALA A 335 -8.74 -44.84 9.49
C ALA A 335 -7.29 -45.34 9.30
N HIS A 336 -6.33 -44.42 9.23
CA HIS A 336 -4.91 -44.75 9.09
C HIS A 336 -4.28 -45.22 10.41
N LEU A 337 -4.59 -44.55 11.51
CA LEU A 337 -4.11 -44.93 12.85
C LEU A 337 -4.69 -46.28 13.31
N GLY A 338 -5.92 -46.59 12.92
CA GLY A 338 -6.58 -47.89 13.20
C GLY A 338 -5.97 -49.08 12.47
N SER A 339 -4.98 -48.87 11.59
CA SER A 339 -4.24 -49.93 10.95
C SER A 339 -3.24 -50.60 11.89
N SER A 340 -3.09 -51.92 11.77
CA SER A 340 -2.07 -52.69 12.49
C SER A 340 -0.64 -52.37 12.04
N TRP A 341 -0.47 -51.56 10.99
CA TRP A 341 0.84 -51.07 10.57
C TRP A 341 1.31 -49.91 11.45
N VAL A 342 0.40 -49.01 11.82
CA VAL A 342 0.70 -47.86 12.70
C VAL A 342 0.70 -48.27 14.16
N LEU A 343 -0.40 -48.86 14.65
CA LEU A 343 -0.54 -49.31 16.05
C LEU A 343 -0.17 -50.80 16.16
N ARG A 344 1.13 -51.09 16.30
CA ARG A 344 1.62 -52.46 16.53
C ARG A 344 1.72 -52.78 18.01
N ARG A 345 1.04 -53.85 18.41
CA ARG A 345 1.21 -54.44 19.74
C ARG A 345 2.38 -55.41 19.64
N ASN A 346 3.61 -54.92 19.81
CA ASN A 346 4.74 -55.83 19.99
C ASN A 346 5.84 -55.26 20.89
N VAL A 347 5.94 -55.93 22.05
CA VAL A 347 7.13 -56.30 22.81
C VAL A 347 8.32 -55.33 22.70
N ARG A 348 8.44 -54.48 23.72
CA ARG A 348 9.67 -54.23 24.49
C ARG A 348 10.96 -54.89 23.93
N GLN A 349 11.51 -54.43 22.80
CA GLN A 349 12.89 -54.69 22.35
C GLN A 349 13.26 -53.68 21.24
N ASN A 350 13.92 -52.58 21.58
CA ASN A 350 15.38 -52.37 21.57
C ASN A 350 15.96 -52.05 20.17
N THR A 351 15.99 -50.75 19.82
CA THR A 351 17.05 -50.06 19.02
C THR A 351 16.75 -48.55 18.98
N GLY A 352 16.75 -47.91 20.16
CA GLY A 352 16.52 -46.46 20.30
C GLY A 352 16.05 -46.04 21.70
N LYS A 353 16.70 -46.54 22.76
CA LYS A 353 16.18 -46.50 24.15
C LYS A 353 16.66 -45.34 25.04
N SER A 354 17.25 -44.27 24.52
CA SER A 354 17.90 -43.27 25.40
C SER A 354 17.25 -41.88 25.46
N ILE A 355 16.53 -41.45 24.42
CA ILE A 355 16.00 -40.07 24.38
C ILE A 355 14.52 -40.03 24.73
N ARG A 356 13.68 -40.88 24.13
CA ARG A 356 12.25 -40.91 24.43
C ARG A 356 11.95 -41.33 25.87
N ASP A 357 12.55 -42.42 26.34
CA ASP A 357 12.41 -42.85 27.74
C ASP A 357 12.93 -41.79 28.73
N PHE A 358 13.91 -40.98 28.33
CA PHE A 358 14.41 -39.86 29.14
C PHE A 358 13.44 -38.68 29.14
N LEU A 359 12.89 -38.30 27.98
CA LEU A 359 11.87 -37.26 27.86
C LEU A 359 10.57 -37.65 28.57
N ASP A 360 10.13 -38.89 28.45
CA ASP A 360 8.97 -39.43 29.18
C ASP A 360 9.21 -39.37 30.70
N ARG A 361 10.43 -39.69 31.18
CA ARG A 361 10.79 -39.52 32.60
C ARG A 361 10.81 -38.06 33.04
N ILE A 362 11.31 -37.15 32.20
CA ILE A 362 11.28 -35.70 32.48
C ILE A 362 9.84 -35.23 32.57
N LEU A 363 8.99 -35.60 31.60
CA LEU A 363 7.58 -35.25 31.59
C LEU A 363 6.85 -35.83 32.78
N ASP A 364 7.10 -37.09 33.16
CA ASP A 364 6.51 -37.70 34.35
C ASP A 364 6.99 -37.02 35.64
N PHE A 365 8.27 -36.65 35.71
CA PHE A 365 8.81 -35.86 36.82
C PHE A 365 8.14 -34.49 36.91
N MET A 366 8.06 -33.77 35.80
CA MET A 366 7.37 -32.49 35.69
C MET A 366 5.90 -32.63 36.07
N ARG A 367 5.20 -33.64 35.55
CA ARG A 367 3.78 -33.93 35.81
C ARG A 367 3.53 -34.19 37.29
N VAL A 368 4.29 -35.09 37.93
CA VAL A 368 3.99 -35.57 39.28
C VAL A 368 4.64 -34.70 40.35
N LYS A 369 5.92 -34.35 40.22
CA LYS A 369 6.70 -33.67 41.27
C LYS A 369 6.60 -32.16 41.20
N VAL A 370 6.50 -31.56 40.01
CA VAL A 370 6.42 -30.10 39.84
C VAL A 370 4.96 -29.68 39.73
N TYR A 371 4.30 -30.02 38.63
CA TYR A 371 2.92 -29.66 38.34
C TYR A 371 1.95 -30.24 39.37
N GLY A 372 2.07 -31.52 39.75
CA GLY A 372 1.20 -32.12 40.76
C GLY A 372 1.28 -31.44 42.13
N LYS A 373 2.48 -31.05 42.58
CA LYS A 373 2.63 -30.30 43.83
C LYS A 373 2.08 -28.88 43.70
N ALA A 374 2.38 -28.20 42.60
CA ALA A 374 1.87 -26.86 42.33
C ALA A 374 0.33 -26.86 42.26
N LEU A 375 -0.28 -27.84 41.58
CA LEU A 375 -1.73 -27.97 41.46
C LEU A 375 -2.38 -28.21 42.83
N LYS A 376 -1.81 -29.07 43.68
CA LYS A 376 -2.29 -29.24 45.06
C LYS A 376 -2.19 -27.94 45.87
N PHE A 377 -1.13 -27.18 45.68
CA PHE A 377 -0.94 -25.88 46.33
C PHE A 377 -1.99 -24.85 45.86
N VAL A 378 -2.22 -24.75 44.55
CA VAL A 378 -3.23 -23.87 43.94
C VAL A 378 -4.64 -24.25 44.39
N ILE A 379 -4.97 -25.55 44.44
CA ILE A 379 -6.27 -26.03 44.95
C ILE A 379 -6.44 -25.66 46.44
N LYS A 380 -5.36 -25.71 47.24
CA LYS A 380 -5.39 -25.30 48.65
C LYS A 380 -5.65 -23.80 48.81
N TRP A 381 -5.00 -22.97 47.99
CA TRP A 381 -5.11 -21.50 48.00
C TRP A 381 -6.03 -20.95 46.90
N ARG A 382 -7.13 -21.66 46.60
CA ARG A 382 -8.02 -21.36 45.46
C ARG A 382 -8.52 -19.92 45.37
N TYR A 383 -8.70 -19.22 46.49
CA TYR A 383 -9.11 -17.81 46.46
C TYR A 383 -8.01 -16.93 45.87
N VAL A 384 -6.74 -17.17 46.22
CA VAL A 384 -5.58 -16.47 45.62
C VAL A 384 -5.53 -16.73 44.11
N ALA A 385 -5.77 -17.97 43.69
CA ALA A 385 -5.81 -18.35 42.28
C ALA A 385 -6.90 -17.60 41.48
N ILE A 386 -8.07 -17.36 42.07
CA ILE A 386 -9.17 -16.60 41.44
C ILE A 386 -8.83 -15.11 41.29
N PHE A 387 -8.06 -14.53 42.23
CA PHE A 387 -7.66 -13.12 42.16
C PHE A 387 -6.38 -12.87 41.35
N THR A 388 -5.59 -13.90 41.05
CA THR A 388 -4.34 -13.80 40.28
C THR A 388 -4.52 -13.14 38.89
N PRO A 389 -5.56 -13.47 38.09
CA PRO A 389 -5.79 -12.80 36.81
C PRO A 389 -5.98 -11.29 36.95
N ILE A 390 -6.70 -10.85 37.99
CA ILE A 390 -6.94 -9.42 38.24
C ILE A 390 -5.62 -8.70 38.53
N ILE A 391 -4.74 -9.34 39.30
CA ILE A 391 -3.39 -8.83 39.59
C ILE A 391 -2.57 -8.70 38.29
N PHE A 392 -2.60 -9.70 37.41
CA PHE A 392 -1.88 -9.63 36.13
C PHE A 392 -2.44 -8.57 35.19
N VAL A 393 -3.76 -8.36 35.16
CA VAL A 393 -4.36 -7.23 34.43
C VAL A 393 -3.84 -5.91 34.97
N MET A 394 -3.82 -5.71 36.30
CA MET A 394 -3.30 -4.49 36.92
C MET A 394 -1.82 -4.26 36.58
N ILE A 395 -0.98 -5.30 36.63
CA ILE A 395 0.44 -5.21 36.24
C ILE A 395 0.55 -4.82 34.77
N THR A 396 -0.21 -5.46 33.89
CA THR A 396 -0.16 -5.20 32.44
C THR A 396 -0.59 -3.78 32.11
N THR A 397 -1.66 -3.28 32.74
CA THR A 397 -2.07 -1.87 32.62
C THR A 397 -0.96 -0.93 33.10
N GLY A 398 -0.29 -1.26 34.20
CA GLY A 398 0.87 -0.50 34.68
C GLY A 398 2.05 -0.51 33.70
N LEU A 399 2.30 -1.63 33.01
CA LEU A 399 3.36 -1.73 31.99
C LEU A 399 3.07 -0.87 30.74
N PHE A 400 1.82 -0.81 30.30
CA PHE A 400 1.40 0.11 29.24
C PHE A 400 1.56 1.58 29.67
N GLN A 401 1.08 1.94 30.86
CA GLN A 401 1.19 3.31 31.38
C GLN A 401 2.64 3.72 31.63
N GLY A 402 3.49 2.78 32.04
CA GLY A 402 4.93 2.99 32.22
C GLY A 402 5.74 3.04 30.92
N GLY A 403 5.10 2.87 29.75
CA GLY A 403 5.76 2.90 28.44
C GLY A 403 6.67 1.70 28.13
N LEU A 404 6.71 0.69 29.01
CA LEU A 404 7.50 -0.54 28.79
C LEU A 404 6.88 -1.39 27.67
N ILE A 405 5.56 -1.35 27.53
CA ILE A 405 4.85 -1.98 26.42
C ILE A 405 4.23 -0.87 25.58
N LYS A 406 4.72 -0.71 24.35
CA LYS A 406 4.21 0.27 23.39
C LYS A 406 2.96 -0.29 22.69
N ALA A 407 2.01 0.58 22.38
CA ALA A 407 0.82 0.24 21.60
C ALA A 407 0.70 1.17 20.38
N THR A 408 0.35 0.60 19.24
CA THR A 408 0.03 1.33 18.01
C THR A 408 -1.13 0.64 17.33
N PHE A 409 -2.00 1.33 16.60
CA PHE A 409 -3.05 0.61 15.86
C PHE A 409 -2.47 -0.04 14.60
N PHE A 410 -1.75 0.76 13.80
CA PHE A 410 -1.04 0.30 12.61
C PHE A 410 0.46 0.22 12.88
N PRO A 411 1.11 -0.92 12.62
CA PRO A 411 2.57 -1.01 12.75
C PRO A 411 3.24 -0.21 11.63
N ALA A 412 4.35 0.45 11.96
CA ALA A 412 5.21 1.05 10.95
C ALA A 412 6.05 -0.07 10.31
N ILE A 413 5.85 -0.29 9.01
CA ILE A 413 6.63 -1.25 8.23
C ILE A 413 7.74 -0.47 7.53
N PRO A 414 9.01 -0.95 7.56
CA PRO A 414 10.07 -0.39 6.73
C PRO A 414 9.64 -0.36 5.25
N PHE A 415 10.00 0.71 4.56
CA PHE A 415 9.68 0.88 3.15
C PHE A 415 10.94 0.66 2.29
N ASP A 416 10.73 0.12 1.10
CA ASP A 416 11.74 -0.09 0.05
C ASP A 416 11.93 1.15 -0.84
N GLN A 417 11.14 2.21 -0.61
CA GLN A 417 11.12 3.40 -1.42
C GLN A 417 10.68 4.63 -0.63
N PHE A 418 11.22 5.80 -0.98
CA PHE A 418 10.77 7.08 -0.42
C PHE A 418 10.73 8.19 -1.48
N ASN A 419 10.05 9.28 -1.15
CA ASN A 419 9.89 10.44 -2.00
C ASN A 419 10.49 11.68 -1.34
N VAL A 420 11.13 12.50 -2.17
CA VAL A 420 11.55 13.87 -1.85
C VAL A 420 10.70 14.80 -2.68
N ASP A 421 9.67 15.39 -2.08
CA ASP A 421 8.75 16.31 -2.75
C ASP A 421 9.10 17.76 -2.39
N ILE A 422 9.24 18.61 -3.39
CA ILE A 422 9.38 20.05 -3.21
C ILE A 422 8.37 20.81 -4.06
N ALA A 423 7.78 21.85 -3.46
CA ALA A 423 7.05 22.87 -4.19
C ALA A 423 7.49 24.25 -3.72
N TYR A 424 7.86 25.10 -4.68
CA TYR A 424 7.97 26.54 -4.52
C TYR A 424 6.60 27.20 -4.59
N LYS A 425 6.53 28.49 -4.25
CA LYS A 425 5.29 29.25 -4.44
C LYS A 425 4.89 29.20 -5.91
N PRO A 426 3.61 28.90 -6.22
CA PRO A 426 3.17 28.82 -7.59
C PRO A 426 3.43 30.12 -8.36
N GLY A 427 3.92 29.95 -9.60
CA GLY A 427 4.50 31.01 -10.43
C GLY A 427 6.04 31.04 -10.45
N SER A 428 6.70 30.20 -9.64
CA SER A 428 8.15 29.97 -9.73
C SER A 428 8.50 29.13 -10.96
N GLY A 429 9.67 29.37 -11.54
CA GLY A 429 10.09 28.74 -12.79
C GLY A 429 10.66 27.33 -12.58
N GLU A 430 10.56 26.50 -13.62
CA GLU A 430 11.11 25.13 -13.63
C GLU A 430 12.61 25.05 -13.36
N PRO A 431 13.47 25.97 -13.87
CA PRO A 431 14.90 25.91 -13.59
C PRO A 431 15.26 25.96 -12.10
N GLN A 432 14.52 26.76 -11.32
CA GLN A 432 14.72 26.86 -9.87
C GLN A 432 14.38 25.53 -9.18
N THR A 433 13.24 24.93 -9.56
CA THR A 433 12.81 23.63 -9.06
C THR A 433 13.81 22.53 -9.40
N LEU A 434 14.29 22.51 -10.66
CA LEU A 434 15.25 21.51 -11.13
C LEU A 434 16.61 21.63 -10.41
N GLU A 435 17.11 22.84 -10.17
CA GLU A 435 18.36 23.07 -9.44
C GLU A 435 18.26 22.57 -7.99
N ALA A 436 17.15 22.87 -7.33
CA ALA A 436 16.90 22.39 -5.97
C ALA A 436 16.84 20.87 -5.89
N LEU A 437 16.13 20.22 -6.82
CA LEU A 437 16.05 18.77 -6.89
C LEU A 437 17.41 18.14 -7.16
N LYS A 438 18.24 18.70 -8.03
CA LYS A 438 19.59 18.20 -8.28
C LYS A 438 20.47 18.26 -7.03
N ARG A 439 20.39 19.35 -6.26
CA ARG A 439 21.09 19.46 -4.96
C ARG A 439 20.62 18.39 -3.97
N MET A 440 19.32 18.10 -3.91
CA MET A 440 18.79 17.04 -3.04
C MET A 440 19.21 15.64 -3.52
N GLU A 441 19.22 15.41 -4.84
CA GLU A 441 19.74 14.17 -5.43
C GLU A 441 21.22 13.96 -5.05
N ASP A 442 22.03 15.01 -5.10
CA ASP A 442 23.43 14.97 -4.63
C ASP A 442 23.50 14.60 -3.13
N ALA A 443 22.67 15.21 -2.29
CA ALA A 443 22.62 14.90 -0.86
C ALA A 443 22.21 13.43 -0.58
N ILE A 444 21.28 12.87 -1.36
CA ILE A 444 20.89 11.45 -1.25
C ILE A 444 22.08 10.52 -1.53
N TRP A 445 22.82 10.78 -2.61
CA TRP A 445 24.00 9.98 -2.97
C TRP A 445 25.18 10.19 -2.01
N GLU A 446 25.33 11.37 -1.40
CA GLU A 446 26.29 11.59 -0.33
C GLU A 446 25.96 10.76 0.91
N VAL A 447 24.70 10.75 1.37
CA VAL A 447 24.26 9.92 2.50
C VAL A 447 24.46 8.43 2.22
N ASN A 448 24.20 7.99 0.98
CA ASN A 448 24.49 6.61 0.56
C ASN A 448 25.97 6.26 0.77
N ASN A 449 26.89 7.13 0.30
CA ASN A 449 28.33 6.89 0.43
C ASN A 449 28.79 6.92 1.89
N GLU A 450 28.27 7.85 2.70
CA GLU A 450 28.56 7.93 4.14
C GLU A 450 28.13 6.65 4.86
N LEU A 451 26.95 6.11 4.55
CA LEU A 451 26.46 4.85 5.11
C LEU A 451 27.30 3.64 4.68
N MET A 452 27.76 3.61 3.43
CA MET A 452 28.65 2.55 2.95
C MET A 452 29.99 2.56 3.69
N GLU A 453 30.57 3.74 3.91
CA GLU A 453 31.82 3.88 4.67
C GLU A 453 31.64 3.52 6.16
N GLU A 454 30.55 3.96 6.79
CA GLU A 454 30.26 3.71 8.21
C GLU A 454 29.99 2.24 8.50
N LEU A 455 29.20 1.58 7.65
CA LEU A 455 28.78 0.19 7.83
C LEU A 455 29.72 -0.82 7.16
N GLY A 456 30.67 -0.35 6.35
CA GLY A 456 31.61 -1.18 5.61
C GLY A 456 30.95 -2.05 4.54
N ASP A 457 29.82 -1.60 3.98
CA ASP A 457 29.11 -2.32 2.92
C ASP A 457 29.67 -1.95 1.54
N THR A 458 29.73 -2.92 0.63
CA THR A 458 30.22 -2.73 -0.74
C THR A 458 29.12 -2.37 -1.73
N ASN A 459 27.85 -2.55 -1.34
CA ASN A 459 26.70 -2.29 -2.20
C ASN A 459 25.97 -1.00 -1.77
N ASP A 460 25.49 -0.26 -2.76
CA ASP A 460 24.68 0.94 -2.53
C ASP A 460 23.39 0.62 -1.75
N PHE A 461 23.03 1.48 -0.81
CA PHE A 461 21.73 1.46 -0.14
C PHE A 461 20.62 1.99 -1.05
N VAL A 462 20.96 2.90 -1.96
CA VAL A 462 20.08 3.48 -2.98
C VAL A 462 20.33 2.79 -4.33
N ASN A 463 19.33 2.08 -4.86
CA ASN A 463 19.41 1.44 -6.17
C ASN A 463 19.26 2.48 -7.30
N TYR A 464 18.21 3.30 -7.22
CA TYR A 464 17.86 4.26 -8.27
C TYR A 464 17.24 5.54 -7.70
N THR A 465 17.55 6.68 -8.32
CA THR A 465 16.88 7.96 -8.13
C THR A 465 16.15 8.36 -9.41
N PHE A 466 14.87 8.71 -9.29
CA PHE A 466 14.05 9.23 -10.39
C PHE A 466 13.62 10.65 -10.07
N LEU A 467 14.24 11.62 -10.72
CA LEU A 467 13.92 13.03 -10.57
C LEU A 467 12.93 13.45 -11.65
N SER A 468 11.83 14.10 -11.26
CA SER A 468 10.79 14.59 -12.17
C SER A 468 10.35 16.02 -11.81
N THR A 469 10.17 16.88 -12.82
CA THR A 469 9.58 18.22 -12.67
C THR A 469 8.15 18.26 -13.20
N GLY A 470 7.38 19.26 -12.76
CA GLY A 470 6.00 19.49 -13.22
C GLY A 470 4.92 18.85 -12.35
N SER A 471 5.29 17.95 -11.44
CA SER A 471 4.38 17.28 -10.52
C SER A 471 5.10 16.87 -9.23
N ALA A 472 4.48 17.12 -8.08
CA ALA A 472 4.96 16.68 -6.76
C ALA A 472 3.78 16.25 -5.87
N PHE A 473 4.10 15.66 -4.71
CA PHE A 473 3.14 15.25 -3.68
C PHE A 473 2.07 14.30 -4.23
N SER A 474 2.49 13.29 -5.02
CA SER A 474 1.58 12.37 -5.73
C SER A 474 0.58 13.09 -6.67
N GLY A 475 1.04 14.16 -7.33
CA GLY A 475 0.25 14.92 -8.30
C GLY A 475 -0.74 15.92 -7.71
N LYS A 476 -0.67 16.17 -6.39
CA LYS A 476 -1.48 17.21 -5.72
C LYS A 476 -0.97 18.62 -6.04
N GLU A 477 0.33 18.77 -6.26
CA GLU A 477 0.96 19.97 -6.79
C GLU A 477 1.35 19.72 -8.24
N ARG A 478 0.98 20.64 -9.14
CA ARG A 478 1.29 20.56 -10.57
C ARG A 478 1.73 21.90 -11.10
N GLY A 479 2.72 21.89 -11.98
CA GLY A 479 3.30 23.08 -12.61
C GLY A 479 4.80 23.20 -12.37
N SER A 480 5.38 24.24 -12.97
CA SER A 480 6.83 24.48 -12.97
C SER A 480 7.45 24.71 -11.58
N HIS A 481 6.64 25.06 -10.58
CA HIS A 481 7.07 25.27 -9.21
C HIS A 481 7.22 23.97 -8.41
N ALA A 482 6.83 22.82 -8.95
CA ALA A 482 6.76 21.55 -8.23
C ALA A 482 7.58 20.45 -8.91
N GLY A 483 8.21 19.61 -8.11
CA GLY A 483 8.86 18.39 -8.57
C GLY A 483 9.18 17.40 -7.45
N ASN A 484 9.62 16.21 -7.83
CA ASN A 484 9.78 15.07 -6.95
C ASN A 484 11.05 14.28 -7.30
N ILE A 485 11.68 13.68 -6.29
CA ILE A 485 12.65 12.61 -6.44
C ILE A 485 12.06 11.35 -5.81
N PHE A 486 11.85 10.33 -6.61
CA PHE A 486 11.46 9.01 -6.16
C PHE A 486 12.72 8.14 -6.03
N VAL A 487 12.95 7.60 -4.84
CA VAL A 487 14.17 6.88 -4.49
C VAL A 487 13.82 5.42 -4.19
N LEU A 488 14.45 4.50 -4.92
CA LEU A 488 14.37 3.06 -4.65
C LEU A 488 15.56 2.64 -3.79
N LEU A 489 15.27 2.01 -2.66
CA LEU A 489 16.25 1.41 -1.76
C LEU A 489 16.46 -0.05 -2.11
N ARG A 490 17.63 -0.60 -1.77
CA ARG A 490 17.81 -2.06 -1.73
C ARG A 490 17.03 -2.66 -0.55
N ASP A 491 17.00 -3.99 -0.51
CA ASP A 491 16.58 -4.68 0.71
C ASP A 491 17.56 -4.37 1.86
N LEU A 492 17.05 -3.70 2.88
CA LEU A 492 17.82 -3.27 4.06
C LEU A 492 17.81 -4.32 5.18
N GLU A 493 17.15 -5.47 5.00
CA GLU A 493 17.10 -6.50 6.02
C GLU A 493 18.51 -7.02 6.35
N GLY A 494 18.94 -6.85 7.61
CA GLY A 494 20.29 -7.23 8.06
C GLY A 494 21.42 -6.26 7.68
N SER A 495 21.11 -5.12 7.07
CA SER A 495 22.10 -4.11 6.66
C SER A 495 22.66 -3.25 7.79
N GLY A 496 22.07 -3.33 9.00
CA GLY A 496 22.46 -2.51 10.15
C GLY A 496 21.83 -1.11 10.20
N THR A 497 21.07 -0.70 9.17
CA THR A 497 20.28 0.54 9.15
C THR A 497 18.81 0.27 8.80
N THR A 498 17.99 1.31 8.85
CA THR A 498 16.55 1.25 8.51
C THR A 498 16.18 2.33 7.50
N SER A 499 15.10 2.12 6.75
CA SER A 499 14.62 3.11 5.77
C SER A 499 14.26 4.47 6.41
N TYR A 500 13.80 4.46 7.67
CA TYR A 500 13.53 5.67 8.43
C TYR A 500 14.82 6.43 8.78
N GLU A 501 15.87 5.70 9.16
CA GLU A 501 17.17 6.30 9.42
C GLU A 501 17.76 6.93 8.16
N VAL A 502 17.69 6.24 7.01
CA VAL A 502 18.13 6.78 5.72
C VAL A 502 17.37 8.08 5.41
N VAL A 503 16.04 8.09 5.53
CA VAL A 503 15.22 9.29 5.30
C VAL A 503 15.57 10.42 6.26
N ASN A 504 15.77 10.13 7.54
CA ASN A 504 16.16 11.15 8.54
C ASN A 504 17.55 11.74 8.24
N ARG A 505 18.53 10.91 7.87
CA ARG A 505 19.86 11.39 7.47
C ARG A 505 19.79 12.24 6.20
N VAL A 506 18.98 11.84 5.21
CA VAL A 506 18.72 12.66 4.01
C VAL A 506 18.07 13.99 4.38
N GLN A 507 17.09 13.99 5.28
CA GLN A 507 16.44 15.20 5.79
C GLN A 507 17.45 16.14 6.49
N ASP A 508 18.30 15.60 7.35
CA ASP A 508 19.33 16.37 8.06
C ASP A 508 20.37 16.97 7.10
N LYS A 509 20.74 16.20 6.06
CA LYS A 509 21.70 16.62 5.03
C LYS A 509 21.13 17.70 4.11
N VAL A 510 19.87 17.57 3.69
CA VAL A 510 19.17 18.57 2.88
C VAL A 510 18.93 19.84 3.68
N GLY A 511 18.58 19.70 4.97
CA GLY A 511 18.28 20.80 5.88
C GLY A 511 16.96 21.52 5.56
N ASP A 512 16.70 22.59 6.30
CA ASP A 512 15.54 23.45 6.05
C ASP A 512 15.75 24.29 4.78
N MET A 513 14.71 24.38 3.94
CA MET A 513 14.68 25.25 2.75
C MET A 513 13.61 26.33 2.89
N PRO A 514 13.91 27.48 3.53
CA PRO A 514 12.95 28.56 3.74
C PRO A 514 12.36 29.14 2.45
N GLU A 515 13.07 29.00 1.33
CA GLU A 515 12.61 29.40 0.00
C GLU A 515 11.52 28.48 -0.58
N ALA A 516 11.44 27.22 -0.13
CA ALA A 516 10.40 26.29 -0.54
C ALA A 516 9.08 26.62 0.17
N ASP A 517 7.96 26.53 -0.55
CA ASP A 517 6.63 26.65 0.06
C ASP A 517 6.30 25.36 0.83
N LYS A 518 6.72 24.22 0.27
CA LYS A 518 6.58 22.88 0.85
C LYS A 518 7.79 22.04 0.52
N LEU A 519 8.27 21.30 1.52
CA LEU A 519 9.28 20.27 1.37
C LEU A 519 8.85 19.06 2.21
N THR A 520 8.98 17.86 1.68
CA THR A 520 8.68 16.63 2.40
C THR A 520 9.60 15.52 1.93
N ILE A 521 10.26 14.87 2.88
CA ILE A 521 11.12 13.70 2.63
C ILE A 521 10.54 12.55 3.44
N GLN A 522 9.84 11.64 2.77
CA GLN A 522 9.10 10.59 3.47
C GLN A 522 8.96 9.31 2.65
N GLY A 523 8.95 8.18 3.36
CA GLY A 523 8.55 6.89 2.82
C GLY A 523 7.04 6.81 2.56
N ARG A 524 6.64 5.87 1.71
CA ARG A 524 5.21 5.58 1.50
C ARG A 524 4.67 4.70 2.62
N ALA A 525 4.00 5.30 3.61
CA ALA A 525 3.38 4.54 4.71
C ALA A 525 2.27 3.59 4.20
N THR A 526 2.36 2.30 4.54
CA THR A 526 1.40 1.25 4.13
C THR A 526 -0.02 1.55 4.58
N PHE A 527 -0.17 2.14 5.78
CA PHE A 527 -1.47 2.41 6.41
C PHE A 527 -1.88 3.89 6.34
N GLY A 528 -1.25 4.69 5.47
CA GLY A 528 -1.53 6.12 5.31
C GLY A 528 -0.86 7.00 6.39
N THR A 529 -1.13 8.31 6.32
CA THR A 529 -0.51 9.32 7.19
C THR A 529 -0.85 9.07 8.67
N PRO A 530 0.16 9.01 9.58
CA PRO A 530 -0.05 8.82 11.02
C PRO A 530 -0.97 9.87 11.65
N ILE A 531 -0.64 11.15 11.47
CA ILE A 531 -1.41 12.28 12.00
C ILE A 531 -1.93 13.09 10.82
N SER A 532 -3.25 13.22 10.71
CA SER A 532 -3.89 14.00 9.65
C SER A 532 -5.10 14.72 10.22
N VAL A 533 -5.03 16.05 10.24
CA VAL A 533 -6.04 16.92 10.85
C VAL A 533 -6.58 17.86 9.78
N SER A 534 -7.88 17.79 9.53
CA SER A 534 -8.58 18.63 8.57
C SER A 534 -9.38 19.70 9.30
N LEU A 535 -9.00 20.96 9.07
CA LEU A 535 -9.73 22.14 9.52
C LEU A 535 -10.84 22.46 8.51
N LEU A 536 -12.08 22.48 8.99
CA LEU A 536 -13.28 22.67 8.18
C LEU A 536 -13.94 24.01 8.51
N GLY A 537 -14.28 24.80 7.50
CA GLY A 537 -14.85 26.12 7.71
C GLY A 537 -15.45 26.71 6.45
N LYS A 538 -15.97 27.94 6.57
CA LYS A 538 -16.45 28.73 5.43
C LYS A 538 -15.50 29.87 5.08
N ASP A 539 -14.85 30.43 6.09
CA ASP A 539 -13.96 31.57 5.96
C ASP A 539 -12.50 31.09 5.78
N GLU A 540 -11.87 31.54 4.71
CA GLU A 540 -10.50 31.18 4.36
C GLU A 540 -9.46 31.82 5.27
N GLU A 541 -9.67 33.07 5.69
CA GLU A 541 -8.70 33.76 6.53
C GLU A 541 -8.64 33.13 7.91
N VAL A 542 -9.81 32.81 8.47
CA VAL A 542 -9.91 32.11 9.76
C VAL A 542 -9.27 30.73 9.68
N LEU A 543 -9.50 29.98 8.60
CA LEU A 543 -8.88 28.67 8.38
C LEU A 543 -7.35 28.77 8.24
N ASN A 544 -6.84 29.78 7.54
CA ASN A 544 -5.39 29.97 7.38
C ASN A 544 -4.70 30.35 8.68
N HIS A 545 -5.31 31.20 9.51
CA HIS A 545 -4.77 31.51 10.84
C HIS A 545 -4.78 30.29 11.76
N ALA A 546 -5.88 29.53 11.78
CA ALA A 546 -5.96 28.30 12.56
C ALA A 546 -4.96 27.23 12.08
N LYS A 547 -4.72 27.15 10.77
CA LYS A 547 -3.68 26.29 10.17
C LYS A 547 -2.30 26.64 10.72
N GLU A 548 -1.90 27.91 10.67
CA GLU A 548 -0.58 28.35 11.12
C GLU A 548 -0.34 28.01 12.59
N GLU A 549 -1.33 28.24 13.44
CA GLU A 549 -1.26 27.90 14.87
C GLU A 549 -1.19 26.38 15.10
N LEU A 550 -1.96 25.59 14.34
CA LEU A 550 -1.92 24.13 14.42
C LEU A 550 -0.54 23.60 13.99
N ILE A 551 0.03 24.10 12.88
CA ILE A 551 1.37 23.71 12.42
C ILE A 551 2.41 24.06 13.49
N GLN A 552 2.35 25.24 14.09
CA GLN A 552 3.26 25.63 15.17
C GLN A 552 3.14 24.72 16.40
N SER A 553 1.92 24.35 16.76
CA SER A 553 1.66 23.45 17.89
C SER A 553 2.17 22.03 17.63
N LEU A 554 1.99 21.52 16.40
CA LEU A 554 2.52 20.21 16.00
C LEU A 554 4.05 20.19 15.95
N LYS A 555 4.69 21.29 15.52
CA LYS A 555 6.16 21.42 15.51
C LYS A 555 6.81 21.37 16.88
N GLN A 556 6.04 21.56 17.96
CA GLN A 556 6.52 21.43 19.34
C GLN A 556 6.56 19.97 19.83
N ILE A 557 6.08 19.02 19.04
CA ILE A 557 6.12 17.59 19.36
C ILE A 557 7.38 17.00 18.73
N GLU A 558 8.38 16.67 19.54
CA GLU A 558 9.69 16.14 19.09
C GLU A 558 9.57 14.86 18.26
N ASP A 559 8.55 14.05 18.51
CA ASP A 559 8.30 12.79 17.81
C ASP A 559 7.67 12.97 16.40
N LEU A 560 7.34 14.20 15.99
CA LEU A 560 6.75 14.49 14.69
C LEU A 560 7.74 15.16 13.72
N ASN A 561 7.69 14.76 12.45
CA ASN A 561 8.39 15.40 11.36
C ASN A 561 7.46 15.60 10.14
N ASN A 562 7.98 16.28 9.10
CA ASN A 562 7.27 16.47 7.83
C ASN A 562 5.85 17.04 7.98
N ILE A 563 5.69 18.05 8.84
CA ILE A 563 4.39 18.71 9.09
C ILE A 563 4.11 19.68 7.93
N ALA A 564 3.10 19.37 7.10
CA ALA A 564 2.85 20.11 5.88
C ALA A 564 1.35 20.37 5.62
N ASP A 565 1.07 21.54 5.01
CA ASP A 565 -0.23 21.87 4.41
C ASP A 565 -0.36 21.16 3.06
N VAL A 566 -1.37 20.30 2.94
CA VAL A 566 -1.60 19.50 1.73
C VAL A 566 -2.34 20.29 0.65
N ASN A 567 -2.90 21.45 0.96
CA ASN A 567 -3.66 22.27 0.02
C ASN A 567 -2.75 23.13 -0.84
N PRO A 568 -2.92 23.17 -2.18
CA PRO A 568 -2.07 23.98 -3.03
C PRO A 568 -2.26 25.47 -2.81
N SER A 569 -1.13 26.18 -2.70
CA SER A 569 -1.10 27.63 -2.61
C SER A 569 -1.69 28.27 -3.88
N GLY A 570 -2.24 29.48 -3.76
CA GLY A 570 -2.81 30.21 -4.89
C GLY A 570 -1.77 30.64 -5.94
N MET A 571 -2.12 30.54 -7.23
CA MET A 571 -1.29 31.09 -8.33
C MET A 571 -1.51 32.59 -8.47
N ARG A 572 -0.49 33.32 -8.91
CA ARG A 572 -0.66 34.72 -9.33
C ARG A 572 -1.47 34.77 -10.62
N GLU A 573 -2.51 35.58 -10.63
CA GLU A 573 -3.39 35.78 -11.77
C GLU A 573 -3.32 37.23 -12.22
N VAL A 574 -3.39 37.44 -13.54
CA VAL A 574 -3.50 38.77 -14.14
C VAL A 574 -4.97 39.00 -14.50
N LEU A 575 -5.67 39.80 -13.70
CA LEU A 575 -7.07 40.13 -13.91
C LEU A 575 -7.20 41.37 -14.79
N LEU A 576 -7.57 41.19 -16.05
CA LEU A 576 -7.78 42.29 -17.00
C LEU A 576 -9.14 42.95 -16.77
N LYS A 577 -9.16 44.27 -16.64
CA LYS A 577 -10.36 45.10 -16.58
C LYS A 577 -10.35 46.11 -17.72
N LEU A 578 -11.37 46.07 -18.58
CA LEU A 578 -11.48 46.98 -19.73
C LEU A 578 -11.63 48.44 -19.27
N LYS A 579 -10.94 49.33 -19.98
CA LYS A 579 -11.16 50.78 -19.91
C LYS A 579 -12.35 51.19 -20.80
N PRO A 580 -12.99 52.34 -20.55
CA PRO A 580 -14.09 52.84 -21.40
C PRO A 580 -13.76 52.86 -22.89
N LEU A 581 -12.51 53.20 -23.25
CA LEU A 581 -12.03 53.22 -24.64
C LEU A 581 -12.18 51.87 -25.35
N ALA A 582 -11.92 50.75 -24.67
CA ALA A 582 -12.07 49.43 -25.27
C ALA A 582 -13.52 49.13 -25.67
N TYR A 583 -14.50 49.54 -24.85
CA TYR A 583 -15.91 49.40 -25.17
C TYR A 583 -16.32 50.27 -26.37
N PHE A 584 -15.81 51.51 -26.45
CA PHE A 584 -16.04 52.38 -27.61
C PHE A 584 -15.48 51.80 -28.91
N LEU A 585 -14.38 51.05 -28.83
CA LEU A 585 -13.76 50.36 -29.96
C LEU A 585 -14.43 49.01 -30.29
N GLY A 586 -15.54 48.68 -29.62
CA GLY A 586 -16.35 47.49 -29.90
C GLY A 586 -15.89 46.23 -29.18
N PHE A 587 -14.92 46.32 -28.26
CA PHE A 587 -14.51 45.17 -27.46
C PHE A 587 -15.45 44.93 -26.29
N ASN A 588 -15.59 43.65 -25.99
CA ASN A 588 -16.07 43.16 -24.70
C ASN A 588 -14.95 42.34 -24.04
N GLN A 589 -15.16 41.93 -22.79
CA GLN A 589 -14.16 41.16 -22.04
C GLN A 589 -13.68 39.93 -22.81
N SER A 590 -14.60 39.20 -23.46
CA SER A 590 -14.30 37.96 -24.19
C SER A 590 -13.40 38.20 -25.42
N SER A 591 -13.75 39.16 -26.27
CA SER A 591 -12.99 39.47 -27.49
C SER A 591 -11.58 39.96 -27.20
N LEU A 592 -11.41 40.84 -26.21
CA LEU A 592 -10.08 41.33 -25.79
C LEU A 592 -9.25 40.19 -25.20
N THR A 593 -9.83 39.45 -24.24
CA THR A 593 -9.15 38.34 -23.57
C THR A 593 -8.78 37.23 -24.55
N ASN A 594 -9.61 36.97 -25.57
CA ASN A 594 -9.30 35.99 -26.60
C ASN A 594 -8.07 36.41 -27.44
N GLN A 595 -7.96 37.69 -27.81
CA GLN A 595 -6.78 38.17 -28.55
C GLN A 595 -5.50 38.08 -27.69
N VAL A 596 -5.58 38.45 -26.41
CA VAL A 596 -4.49 38.26 -25.44
C VAL A 596 -4.13 36.78 -25.30
N ARG A 597 -5.13 35.90 -25.13
CA ARG A 597 -4.94 34.46 -25.04
C ARG A 597 -4.25 33.91 -26.29
N GLN A 598 -4.62 34.34 -27.48
CA GLN A 598 -4.00 33.89 -28.73
C GLN A 598 -2.52 34.26 -28.80
N GLY A 599 -2.12 35.43 -28.27
CA GLY A 599 -0.72 35.83 -28.20
C GLY A 599 0.10 34.98 -27.22
N PHE A 600 -0.34 34.89 -25.97
CA PHE A 600 0.45 34.30 -24.88
C PHE A 600 0.28 32.78 -24.76
N PHE A 601 -0.96 32.29 -24.76
CA PHE A 601 -1.27 30.86 -24.63
C PHE A 601 -1.27 30.17 -26.00
N GLY A 602 -1.95 30.78 -26.96
CA GLY A 602 -2.11 30.33 -28.34
C GLY A 602 -3.55 30.14 -28.77
N GLY A 603 -3.80 30.47 -30.05
CA GLY A 603 -5.01 30.10 -30.76
C GLY A 603 -4.90 28.68 -31.27
N GLN A 604 -5.78 27.77 -30.80
CA GLN A 604 -5.80 26.40 -31.33
C GLN A 604 -6.32 26.44 -32.77
N ALA A 605 -5.45 26.22 -33.74
CA ALA A 605 -5.83 26.13 -35.14
C ALA A 605 -6.52 24.79 -35.41
N GLN A 606 -5.84 23.68 -35.09
CA GLN A 606 -6.30 22.34 -35.45
C GLN A 606 -5.82 21.29 -34.44
N ARG A 607 -6.48 20.12 -34.44
CA ARG A 607 -6.03 18.88 -33.78
C ARG A 607 -5.80 17.84 -34.86
N LEU A 608 -4.63 17.21 -34.85
CA LEU A 608 -4.19 16.27 -35.87
C LEU A 608 -3.73 14.98 -35.20
N GLN A 609 -4.24 13.85 -35.67
CA GLN A 609 -3.73 12.55 -35.26
C GLN A 609 -2.41 12.26 -35.99
N HIS A 610 -1.34 11.96 -35.25
CA HIS A 610 -0.06 11.51 -35.78
C HIS A 610 0.37 10.20 -35.09
N GLY A 611 0.20 9.07 -35.78
CA GLY A 611 0.35 7.77 -35.12
C GLY A 611 -0.63 7.66 -33.96
N LYS A 612 -0.10 7.48 -32.74
CA LYS A 612 -0.87 7.45 -31.49
C LYS A 612 -1.06 8.84 -30.86
N ASP A 613 -0.23 9.82 -31.19
CA ASP A 613 -0.27 11.16 -30.60
C ASP A 613 -1.39 12.03 -31.20
N GLU A 614 -2.08 12.81 -30.35
CA GLU A 614 -2.91 13.95 -30.79
C GLU A 614 -2.03 15.22 -30.80
N LEU A 615 -1.56 15.63 -31.97
CA LEU A 615 -0.80 16.87 -32.14
C LEU A 615 -1.75 18.06 -32.21
N ARG A 616 -1.58 19.00 -31.29
CA ARG A 616 -2.30 20.29 -31.32
C ARG A 616 -1.47 21.31 -32.09
N VAL A 617 -2.12 22.01 -33.01
CA VAL A 617 -1.51 23.11 -33.76
C VAL A 617 -1.90 24.43 -33.10
N TRP A 618 -0.93 25.10 -32.50
CA TRP A 618 -1.09 26.41 -31.87
C TRP A 618 -0.55 27.52 -32.75
N VAL A 619 -1.24 28.65 -32.77
CA VAL A 619 -0.78 29.89 -33.39
C VAL A 619 -0.60 30.92 -32.28
N ARG A 620 0.64 31.39 -32.07
CA ARG A 620 1.00 32.22 -30.91
C ARG A 620 2.25 33.07 -31.16
N TYR A 621 2.60 33.93 -30.20
CA TYR A 621 3.89 34.61 -30.23
C TYR A 621 5.05 33.64 -30.01
N PRO A 622 6.24 33.93 -30.56
CA PRO A 622 7.46 33.22 -30.21
C PRO A 622 7.70 33.24 -28.69
N LYS A 623 8.38 32.22 -28.16
CA LYS A 623 8.61 32.11 -26.71
C LYS A 623 9.27 33.36 -26.12
N THR A 624 10.19 34.00 -26.85
CA THR A 624 10.87 35.23 -26.44
C THR A 624 9.95 36.41 -26.20
N ASP A 625 8.80 36.46 -26.88
CA ASP A 625 7.91 37.62 -26.93
C ASP A 625 6.79 37.55 -25.87
N ARG A 626 6.79 36.49 -25.04
CA ARG A 626 5.70 36.19 -24.08
C ARG A 626 6.19 35.83 -22.68
N LEU A 627 7.40 36.24 -22.31
CA LEU A 627 8.04 35.90 -21.02
C LEU A 627 7.71 36.89 -19.90
N SER A 628 7.27 38.11 -20.23
CA SER A 628 7.16 39.19 -19.25
C SER A 628 5.83 39.94 -19.32
N LEU A 629 5.47 40.55 -18.19
CA LEU A 629 4.29 41.40 -18.07
C LEU A 629 4.41 42.69 -18.91
N GLY A 630 5.62 43.22 -19.08
CA GLY A 630 5.86 44.37 -19.95
C GLY A 630 5.52 44.08 -21.42
N GLN A 631 5.75 42.85 -21.88
CA GLN A 631 5.31 42.42 -23.21
C GLN A 631 3.78 42.34 -23.32
N LEU A 632 3.11 41.91 -22.25
CA LEU A 632 1.65 41.91 -22.20
C LEU A 632 1.09 43.34 -22.29
N GLU A 633 1.68 44.29 -21.58
CA GLU A 633 1.28 45.70 -21.61
C GLU A 633 1.52 46.37 -22.97
N ALA A 634 2.63 46.03 -23.63
CA ALA A 634 3.03 46.56 -24.92
C ALA A 634 2.26 45.94 -26.10
N MET A 635 1.65 44.77 -25.89
CA MET A 635 0.90 44.02 -26.90
C MET A 635 -0.12 44.91 -27.61
N ARG A 636 -0.04 44.96 -28.94
CA ARG A 636 -0.95 45.70 -29.80
C ARG A 636 -2.19 44.88 -30.10
N ILE A 637 -3.32 45.40 -29.64
CA ILE A 637 -4.64 44.87 -29.89
C ILE A 637 -5.16 45.50 -31.17
N LYS A 638 -5.44 44.64 -32.16
CA LYS A 638 -5.96 45.06 -33.45
C LYS A 638 -7.46 45.31 -33.37
N THR A 639 -7.88 46.48 -33.80
CA THR A 639 -9.28 46.93 -33.81
C THR A 639 -9.70 47.29 -35.24
N PRO A 640 -11.01 47.41 -35.55
CA PRO A 640 -11.45 47.90 -36.85
C PRO A 640 -10.94 49.30 -37.20
N ASN A 641 -10.63 50.12 -36.18
CA ASN A 641 -10.24 51.53 -36.33
C ASN A 641 -8.72 51.77 -36.18
N GLY A 642 -7.91 50.71 -36.03
CA GLY A 642 -6.45 50.81 -35.82
C GLY A 642 -5.92 49.86 -34.75
N GLU A 643 -4.66 50.03 -34.36
CA GLU A 643 -3.97 49.20 -33.38
C GLU A 643 -3.65 50.01 -32.12
N TYR A 644 -4.05 49.52 -30.96
CA TYR A 644 -3.84 50.19 -29.68
C TYR A 644 -3.08 49.25 -28.73
N PRO A 645 -2.15 49.75 -27.90
CA PRO A 645 -1.48 48.91 -26.91
C PRO A 645 -2.49 48.46 -25.85
N LEU A 646 -2.32 47.26 -25.31
CA LEU A 646 -3.23 46.69 -24.30
C LEU A 646 -3.37 47.61 -23.09
N SER A 647 -2.29 48.29 -22.70
CA SER A 647 -2.28 49.27 -21.61
C SER A 647 -3.23 50.46 -21.82
N GLU A 648 -3.59 50.82 -23.06
CA GLU A 648 -4.61 51.85 -23.35
C GLU A 648 -6.05 51.32 -23.28
N LEU A 649 -6.23 50.02 -23.50
CA LEU A 649 -7.53 49.37 -23.59
C LEU A 649 -7.97 48.68 -22.29
N ALA A 650 -7.01 48.24 -21.47
CA ALA A 650 -7.28 47.57 -20.21
C ALA A 650 -6.30 48.01 -19.12
N THR A 651 -6.76 47.97 -17.88
CA THR A 651 -5.91 47.92 -16.70
C THR A 651 -5.85 46.48 -16.22
N TYR A 652 -4.80 46.11 -15.50
CA TYR A 652 -4.76 44.81 -14.82
C TYR A 652 -4.48 44.97 -13.33
N THR A 653 -4.95 44.01 -12.56
CA THR A 653 -4.53 43.80 -11.17
C THR A 653 -3.91 42.42 -11.06
N ILE A 654 -2.84 42.31 -10.27
CA ILE A 654 -2.25 41.01 -9.95
C ILE A 654 -2.85 40.58 -8.63
N ASP A 655 -3.55 39.45 -8.65
CA ASP A 655 -4.12 38.84 -7.44
C ASP A 655 -3.62 37.40 -7.31
N ARG A 656 -3.89 36.73 -6.20
CA ARG A 656 -3.67 35.28 -6.06
C ARG A 656 -5.00 34.55 -6.02
N GLY A 657 -5.31 33.81 -7.07
CA GLY A 657 -6.49 32.94 -7.12
C GLY A 657 -6.19 31.57 -6.49
N PRO A 658 -7.17 30.94 -5.80
CA PRO A 658 -6.99 29.57 -5.31
C PRO A 658 -6.89 28.59 -6.48
N VAL A 659 -5.84 27.78 -6.51
CA VAL A 659 -5.62 26.77 -7.58
C VAL A 659 -6.62 25.62 -7.45
N SER A 660 -6.95 25.27 -6.21
CA SER A 660 -7.93 24.24 -5.89
C SER A 660 -8.53 24.51 -4.52
N ILE A 661 -9.86 24.52 -4.44
CA ILE A 661 -10.56 24.56 -3.15
C ILE A 661 -10.97 23.14 -2.80
N LYS A 662 -10.29 22.57 -1.79
CA LYS A 662 -10.64 21.25 -1.26
C LYS A 662 -11.85 21.36 -0.34
N HIS A 663 -12.69 20.34 -0.42
CA HIS A 663 -13.87 20.23 0.41
C HIS A 663 -13.95 18.83 1.00
N TYR A 664 -14.37 18.75 2.26
CA TYR A 664 -14.68 17.51 2.94
C TYR A 664 -16.11 17.58 3.49
N ASN A 665 -16.96 16.62 3.11
CA ASN A 665 -18.39 16.61 3.44
C ASN A 665 -19.13 17.93 3.12
N GLY A 666 -18.71 18.63 2.06
CA GLY A 666 -19.31 19.90 1.62
C GLY A 666 -18.82 21.17 2.32
N ALA A 667 -17.96 21.06 3.34
CA ALA A 667 -17.28 22.20 3.96
C ALA A 667 -15.90 22.41 3.32
N ARG A 668 -15.42 23.66 3.26
CA ARG A 668 -14.06 23.96 2.78
C ARG A 668 -13.05 23.39 3.77
N GLU A 669 -12.01 22.76 3.26
CA GLU A 669 -11.03 22.00 4.03
C GLU A 669 -9.62 22.58 3.84
N ILE A 670 -8.88 22.73 4.94
CA ILE A 670 -7.42 22.80 4.96
C ILE A 670 -6.91 21.60 5.75
N ARG A 671 -6.11 20.74 5.11
CA ARG A 671 -5.58 19.53 5.74
C ARG A 671 -4.10 19.65 6.06
N ILE A 672 -3.76 19.36 7.31
CA ILE A 672 -2.40 19.29 7.81
C ILE A 672 -2.06 17.82 8.04
N ASP A 673 -1.01 17.35 7.37
CA ASP A 673 -0.46 16.00 7.54
C ASP A 673 0.87 16.09 8.29
N ALA A 674 1.14 15.10 9.16
CA ALA A 674 2.41 14.95 9.87
C ALA A 674 2.79 13.47 10.02
N ASN A 675 4.09 13.20 9.97
CA ASN A 675 4.66 11.87 10.16
C ASN A 675 5.41 11.74 11.47
N VAL A 676 5.82 10.52 11.80
CA VAL A 676 6.63 10.19 12.96
C VAL A 676 8.11 10.07 12.59
N VAL A 677 8.99 10.43 13.52
CA VAL A 677 10.45 10.39 13.33
C VAL A 677 10.98 8.95 13.22
N SER A 678 10.40 8.02 13.97
CA SER A 678 10.84 6.61 14.02
C SER A 678 9.68 5.62 13.90
N TYR A 679 9.98 4.42 13.42
CA TYR A 679 9.01 3.32 13.27
C TYR A 679 8.47 2.81 14.62
N ASP A 680 9.20 3.01 15.71
CA ASP A 680 8.81 2.58 17.07
C ASP A 680 8.12 3.69 17.89
N THR A 681 7.82 4.81 17.24
CA THR A 681 7.09 5.94 17.84
C THR A 681 5.64 5.55 18.12
N PRO A 682 5.17 5.65 19.37
CA PRO A 682 3.77 5.38 19.69
C PRO A 682 2.88 6.52 19.18
N ILE A 683 2.03 6.23 18.18
CA ILE A 683 1.14 7.22 17.55
C ILE A 683 -0.02 7.61 18.47
N VAL A 684 -0.55 6.67 19.26
CA VAL A 684 -1.77 6.87 20.08
C VAL A 684 -1.61 8.02 21.09
N PRO A 685 -0.53 8.11 21.89
CA PRO A 685 -0.34 9.23 22.81
C PRO A 685 -0.25 10.59 22.10
N ILE A 686 0.39 10.63 20.93
CA ILE A 686 0.49 11.86 20.12
C ILE A 686 -0.89 12.28 19.63
N GLN A 687 -1.67 11.33 19.10
CA GLN A 687 -3.03 11.57 18.65
C GLN A 687 -3.93 12.05 19.80
N GLU A 688 -3.87 11.42 20.96
CA GLU A 688 -4.63 11.83 22.15
C GLU A 688 -4.23 13.24 22.62
N LYS A 689 -2.96 13.59 22.55
CA LYS A 689 -2.49 14.96 22.85
C LYS A 689 -3.07 15.98 21.86
N VAL A 690 -3.06 15.66 20.57
CA VAL A 690 -3.66 16.52 19.53
C VAL A 690 -5.16 16.71 19.78
N GLU A 691 -5.88 15.63 20.10
CA GLU A 691 -7.34 15.62 20.30
C GLU A 691 -7.80 16.29 21.59
N ASN A 692 -7.07 16.09 22.68
CA ASN A 692 -7.51 16.50 24.01
C ASN A 692 -6.90 17.82 24.48
N GLU A 693 -5.75 18.22 23.94
CA GLU A 693 -5.03 19.44 24.34
C GLU A 693 -5.02 20.48 23.21
N ILE A 694 -4.49 20.14 22.04
CA ILE A 694 -4.21 21.13 20.97
C ILE A 694 -5.49 21.60 20.27
N VAL A 695 -6.29 20.67 19.74
CA VAL A 695 -7.50 21.00 18.96
C VAL A 695 -8.56 21.73 19.80
N PRO A 696 -8.85 21.35 21.06
CA PRO A 696 -9.82 22.06 21.88
C PRO A 696 -9.42 23.52 22.19
N GLU A 697 -8.12 23.81 22.34
CA GLU A 697 -7.65 25.18 22.48
C GLU A 697 -7.80 25.98 21.17
N LEU A 698 -7.45 25.36 20.04
CA LEU A 698 -7.62 25.95 18.71
C LEU A 698 -9.08 26.33 18.44
N LEU A 699 -10.02 25.42 18.72
CA LEU A 699 -11.46 25.63 18.53
C LEU A 699 -12.04 26.74 19.43
N LYS A 700 -11.45 26.97 20.61
CA LYS A 700 -11.83 28.10 21.48
C LYS A 700 -11.39 29.44 20.91
N ARG A 701 -10.22 29.49 20.26
CA ARG A 701 -9.66 30.71 19.65
C ARG A 701 -10.35 31.05 18.31
N TYR A 702 -10.72 30.04 17.53
CA TYR A 702 -11.31 30.22 16.20
C TYR A 702 -12.74 29.63 16.12
N PRO A 703 -13.76 30.36 16.60
CA PRO A 703 -15.14 29.87 16.55
C PRO A 703 -15.65 29.76 15.10
N GLY A 704 -16.37 28.68 14.81
CA GLY A 704 -16.93 28.43 13.47
C GLY A 704 -16.04 27.55 12.57
N ILE A 705 -14.89 27.11 13.07
CA ILE A 705 -14.13 25.98 12.53
C ILE A 705 -14.64 24.69 13.18
N ASP A 706 -14.71 23.63 12.39
CA ASP A 706 -14.88 22.25 12.84
C ASP A 706 -13.62 21.44 12.46
N VAL A 707 -13.38 20.31 13.13
CA VAL A 707 -12.19 19.49 12.88
C VAL A 707 -12.60 18.06 12.54
N ALA A 708 -12.06 17.55 11.45
CA ALA A 708 -12.14 16.13 11.11
C ALA A 708 -10.76 15.50 11.23
N TYR A 709 -10.69 14.39 11.96
CA TYR A 709 -9.49 13.55 12.02
C TYR A 709 -9.52 12.57 10.85
N LEU A 710 -8.50 12.62 10.02
CA LEU A 710 -8.32 11.75 8.85
C LEU A 710 -7.14 10.80 9.08
N GLY A 711 -6.55 10.28 7.99
CA GLY A 711 -5.42 9.36 8.06
C GLY A 711 -5.73 8.11 8.87
N GLN A 712 -4.73 7.64 9.61
CA GLN A 712 -4.83 6.42 10.42
C GLN A 712 -5.91 6.50 11.51
N LYS A 713 -6.21 7.69 12.05
CA LYS A 713 -7.26 7.82 13.08
C LYS A 713 -8.63 7.43 12.55
N LYS A 714 -9.00 7.93 11.37
CA LYS A 714 -10.28 7.60 10.72
C LYS A 714 -10.37 6.10 10.44
N ASP A 715 -9.31 5.51 9.87
CA ASP A 715 -9.31 4.07 9.58
C ASP A 715 -9.41 3.23 10.86
N SER A 716 -8.73 3.65 11.93
CA SER A 716 -8.78 3.01 13.25
C SER A 716 -10.20 3.06 13.83
N ASP A 717 -10.86 4.21 13.79
CA ASP A 717 -12.22 4.38 14.31
C ASP A 717 -13.25 3.56 13.52
N GLU A 718 -13.16 3.58 12.19
CA GLU A 718 -14.01 2.78 11.32
C GLU A 718 -13.80 1.29 11.59
N THR A 719 -12.53 0.84 11.66
CA THR A 719 -12.18 -0.55 11.94
C THR A 719 -12.63 -0.97 13.34
N MET A 720 -12.41 -0.16 14.36
CA MET A 720 -12.86 -0.43 15.74
C MET A 720 -14.39 -0.49 15.84
N GLY A 721 -15.10 0.38 15.12
CA GLY A 721 -16.55 0.34 15.00
C GLY A 721 -17.04 -0.97 14.38
N GLN A 722 -16.37 -1.44 13.33
CA GLN A 722 -16.66 -2.74 12.71
C GLN A 722 -16.30 -3.92 13.62
N ILE A 723 -15.17 -3.87 14.34
CA ILE A 723 -14.79 -4.89 15.32
C ILE A 723 -15.90 -5.02 16.36
N LYS A 724 -16.34 -3.91 16.97
CA LYS A 724 -17.45 -3.92 17.94
C LYS A 724 -18.73 -4.49 17.33
N LYS A 725 -19.03 -4.17 16.07
CA LYS A 725 -20.24 -4.61 15.37
C LYS A 725 -20.25 -6.11 15.04
N PHE A 726 -19.11 -6.68 14.64
CA PHE A 726 -19.05 -8.06 14.12
C PHE A 726 -18.39 -9.06 15.08
N PHE A 727 -17.36 -8.65 15.83
CA PHE A 727 -16.72 -9.53 16.81
C PHE A 727 -17.58 -9.76 18.04
N LEU A 728 -18.33 -8.75 18.52
CA LEU A 728 -19.18 -8.94 19.69
C LEU A 728 -20.23 -10.05 19.46
N PRO A 729 -20.99 -10.06 18.35
CA PRO A 729 -21.83 -11.22 18.00
C PRO A 729 -21.05 -12.53 17.85
N ALA A 730 -19.85 -12.52 17.26
CA ALA A 730 -19.05 -13.73 17.09
C ALA A 730 -18.60 -14.33 18.45
N PHE A 731 -18.18 -13.49 19.40
CA PHE A 731 -17.87 -13.92 20.77
C PHE A 731 -19.11 -14.42 21.51
N LEU A 732 -20.28 -13.80 21.30
CA LEU A 732 -21.55 -14.29 21.86
C LEU A 732 -21.94 -15.66 21.25
N LEU A 733 -21.73 -15.86 19.96
CA LEU A 733 -21.96 -17.15 19.29
C LEU A 733 -20.97 -18.22 19.77
N MET A 734 -19.69 -17.87 19.93
CA MET A 734 -18.69 -18.72 20.57
C MET A 734 -19.14 -19.12 21.99
N PHE A 735 -19.58 -18.16 22.80
CA PHE A 735 -20.11 -18.44 24.14
C PHE A 735 -21.30 -19.38 24.10
N LEU A 736 -22.24 -19.14 23.18
CA LEU A 736 -23.41 -19.99 22.99
C LEU A 736 -23.01 -21.43 22.62
N ILE A 737 -22.05 -21.61 21.71
CA ILE A 737 -21.53 -22.92 21.31
C ILE A 737 -20.96 -23.67 22.52
N VAL A 738 -20.15 -23.00 23.34
CA VAL A 738 -19.57 -23.60 24.56
C VAL A 738 -20.67 -23.95 25.58
N ILE A 739 -21.65 -23.07 25.78
CA ILE A 739 -22.79 -23.34 26.68
C ILE A 739 -23.59 -24.55 26.20
N ILE A 740 -23.87 -24.64 24.89
CA ILE A 740 -24.62 -25.75 24.29
C ILE A 740 -23.88 -27.07 24.51
N HIS A 741 -22.55 -27.08 24.33
CA HIS A 741 -21.73 -28.26 24.55
C HIS A 741 -21.80 -28.75 26.01
N PHE A 742 -21.56 -27.86 26.98
CA PHE A 742 -21.51 -28.22 28.40
C PHE A 742 -22.86 -28.23 29.10
N LYS A 743 -23.92 -27.74 28.45
CA LYS A 743 -25.25 -27.54 29.03
C LYS A 743 -25.21 -26.74 30.34
N SER A 744 -24.25 -25.82 30.46
CA SER A 744 -23.99 -25.08 31.70
C SER A 744 -23.39 -23.70 31.42
N MET A 745 -24.08 -22.66 31.88
CA MET A 745 -23.63 -21.28 31.75
C MET A 745 -22.37 -21.00 32.59
N ALA A 746 -22.30 -21.56 33.80
CA ALA A 746 -21.14 -21.39 34.67
C ALA A 746 -19.87 -22.01 34.07
N GLN A 747 -19.99 -23.18 33.44
CA GLN A 747 -18.88 -23.84 32.75
C GLN A 747 -18.44 -23.07 31.51
N GLY A 748 -19.39 -22.51 30.74
CA GLY A 748 -19.08 -21.61 29.63
C GLY A 748 -18.32 -20.36 30.07
N LEU A 749 -18.74 -19.73 31.19
CA LEU A 749 -18.05 -18.56 31.74
C LEU A 749 -16.61 -18.88 32.19
N ILE A 750 -16.39 -20.06 32.77
CA ILE A 750 -15.04 -20.51 33.15
C ILE A 750 -14.14 -20.60 31.92
N ILE A 751 -14.61 -21.17 30.81
CA ILE A 751 -13.82 -21.31 29.58
C ILE A 751 -13.50 -19.94 28.99
N ILE A 752 -14.49 -19.06 28.84
CA ILE A 752 -14.26 -17.72 28.28
C ILE A 752 -13.35 -16.88 29.18
N SER A 753 -13.41 -17.05 30.50
CA SER A 753 -12.54 -16.32 31.43
C SER A 753 -11.05 -16.63 31.23
N MET A 754 -10.69 -17.72 30.53
CA MET A 754 -9.30 -18.03 30.17
C MET A 754 -8.76 -17.17 29.02
N ILE A 755 -9.64 -16.64 28.15
CA ILE A 755 -9.23 -15.85 26.97
C ILE A 755 -8.45 -14.60 27.38
N PRO A 756 -8.95 -13.73 28.29
CA PRO A 756 -8.18 -12.55 28.70
C PRO A 756 -6.84 -12.91 29.35
N LEU A 757 -6.74 -14.02 30.10
CA LEU A 757 -5.47 -14.47 30.67
C LEU A 757 -4.45 -14.84 29.60
N ALA A 758 -4.89 -15.53 28.54
CA ALA A 758 -4.01 -15.87 27.43
C ALA A 758 -3.50 -14.61 26.72
N TRP A 759 -4.35 -13.59 26.58
CA TRP A 759 -3.97 -12.32 25.97
C TRP A 759 -2.89 -11.58 26.75
N LEU A 760 -2.90 -11.64 28.09
CA LEU A 760 -1.83 -11.02 28.90
C LEU A 760 -0.46 -11.60 28.58
N GLY A 761 -0.37 -12.92 28.35
CA GLY A 761 0.90 -13.57 27.97
C GLY A 761 1.44 -13.06 26.64
N ALA A 762 0.58 -12.92 25.64
CA ALA A 762 0.95 -12.36 24.34
C ALA A 762 1.35 -10.87 24.44
N VAL A 763 0.64 -10.08 25.25
CA VAL A 763 1.01 -8.68 25.52
C VAL A 763 2.39 -8.58 26.19
N TRP A 764 2.70 -9.46 27.14
CA TRP A 764 4.05 -9.48 27.74
C TRP A 764 5.12 -9.93 26.75
N GLY A 765 4.80 -10.85 25.83
CA GLY A 765 5.70 -11.23 24.72
C GLY A 765 6.12 -10.01 23.89
N HIS A 766 5.16 -9.15 23.54
CA HIS A 766 5.43 -7.87 22.88
C HIS A 766 6.39 -6.97 23.68
N GLY A 767 6.21 -6.90 25.01
CA GLY A 767 7.12 -6.15 25.89
C GLY A 767 8.53 -6.73 25.97
N ILE A 768 8.67 -8.05 25.91
CA ILE A 768 9.97 -8.74 25.94
C ILE A 768 10.73 -8.54 24.63
N GLU A 769 10.05 -8.66 23.50
CA GLU A 769 10.63 -8.46 22.16
C GLU A 769 10.81 -6.98 21.81
N GLY A 770 10.22 -6.05 22.58
CA GLY A 770 10.25 -4.62 22.30
C GLY A 770 9.40 -4.20 21.09
N VAL A 771 8.50 -5.07 20.61
CA VAL A 771 7.63 -4.81 19.46
C VAL A 771 6.29 -4.25 19.93
N ALA A 772 5.85 -3.14 19.34
CA ALA A 772 4.57 -2.52 19.71
C ALA A 772 3.37 -3.46 19.48
N PHE A 773 2.46 -3.49 20.44
CA PHE A 773 1.18 -4.20 20.32
C PHE A 773 0.31 -3.50 19.26
N SER A 774 -0.12 -4.24 18.23
CA SER A 774 -0.84 -3.69 17.07
C SER A 774 -2.11 -4.42 16.66
N LEU A 775 -2.83 -3.90 15.66
CA LEU A 775 -3.98 -4.59 15.08
C LEU A 775 -3.60 -6.00 14.56
N LEU A 776 -2.38 -6.17 14.03
CA LEU A 776 -1.89 -7.50 13.65
C LEU A 776 -1.73 -8.42 14.87
N SER A 777 -1.29 -7.88 16.01
CA SER A 777 -1.24 -8.60 17.28
C SER A 777 -2.63 -9.05 17.73
N VAL A 778 -3.68 -8.24 17.51
CA VAL A 778 -5.07 -8.61 17.81
C VAL A 778 -5.49 -9.86 17.02
N TRP A 779 -5.08 -10.00 15.77
CA TRP A 779 -5.36 -11.22 14.98
C TRP A 779 -4.64 -12.45 15.52
N GLY A 780 -3.40 -12.29 15.98
CA GLY A 780 -2.70 -13.31 16.75
C GLY A 780 -3.42 -13.67 18.06
N LEU A 781 -3.98 -12.69 18.77
CA LEU A 781 -4.77 -12.93 19.99
C LEU A 781 -6.04 -13.74 19.70
N LEU A 782 -6.72 -13.51 18.57
CA LEU A 782 -7.88 -14.32 18.18
C LEU A 782 -7.48 -15.78 17.91
N ALA A 783 -6.36 -15.99 17.22
CA ALA A 783 -5.80 -17.32 16.99
C ALA A 783 -5.51 -18.04 18.32
N LEU A 784 -4.82 -17.34 19.22
CA LEU A 784 -4.51 -17.83 20.56
C LEU A 784 -5.78 -18.13 21.37
N SER A 785 -6.84 -17.36 21.17
CA SER A 785 -8.14 -17.61 21.79
C SER A 785 -8.74 -18.95 21.33
N GLY A 786 -8.57 -19.31 20.05
CA GLY A 786 -8.99 -20.61 19.55
C GLY A 786 -8.25 -21.77 20.23
N VAL A 787 -6.92 -21.68 20.29
CA VAL A 787 -6.06 -22.71 20.92
C VAL A 787 -6.39 -22.88 22.41
N ILE A 788 -6.50 -21.77 23.16
CA ILE A 788 -6.77 -21.85 24.61
C ILE A 788 -8.17 -22.43 24.89
N ILE A 789 -9.16 -22.13 24.03
CA ILE A 789 -10.50 -22.69 24.15
C ILE A 789 -10.47 -24.20 23.88
N ASN A 790 -9.69 -24.66 22.90
CA ASN A 790 -9.54 -26.09 22.65
C ASN A 790 -9.06 -26.83 23.90
N ASP A 791 -7.94 -26.39 24.48
CA ASP A 791 -7.39 -26.97 25.69
C ASP A 791 -8.38 -26.92 26.87
N ALA A 792 -9.09 -25.79 27.04
CA ALA A 792 -10.05 -25.61 28.12
C ALA A 792 -11.28 -26.53 27.97
N VAL A 793 -11.83 -26.66 26.75
CA VAL A 793 -13.00 -27.51 26.45
C VAL A 793 -12.64 -28.97 26.70
N VAL A 794 -11.49 -29.44 26.20
CA VAL A 794 -11.09 -30.85 26.39
C VAL A 794 -10.76 -31.13 27.87
N PHE A 795 -10.13 -30.18 28.58
CA PHE A 795 -9.88 -30.30 30.02
C PHE A 795 -11.19 -30.41 30.80
N LEU A 796 -12.16 -29.51 30.54
CA LEU A 796 -13.42 -29.48 31.27
C LEU A 796 -14.29 -30.70 30.96
N SER A 797 -14.26 -31.19 29.72
CA SER A 797 -14.91 -32.45 29.33
C SER A 797 -14.38 -33.63 30.15
N LYS A 798 -13.05 -33.74 30.29
CA LYS A 798 -12.45 -34.81 31.10
C LYS A 798 -12.78 -34.69 32.59
N TYR A 799 -12.79 -33.46 33.11
CA TYR A 799 -13.24 -33.17 34.48
C TYR A 799 -14.69 -33.62 34.72
N ASN A 800 -15.61 -33.29 33.82
CA ASN A 800 -17.00 -33.73 33.92
C ASN A 800 -17.14 -35.26 33.85
N SER A 801 -16.36 -35.94 33.00
CA SER A 801 -16.30 -37.41 32.95
C SER A 801 -15.90 -38.02 34.30
N LEU A 802 -14.89 -37.49 34.99
CA LEU A 802 -14.48 -38.00 36.30
C LEU A 802 -15.51 -37.74 37.40
N LEU A 803 -16.25 -36.64 37.33
CA LEU A 803 -17.36 -36.38 38.25
C LEU A 803 -18.50 -37.40 38.04
N LEU A 804 -18.82 -37.74 36.79
CA LEU A 804 -19.81 -38.77 36.46
C LEU A 804 -19.38 -40.16 36.92
N GLU A 805 -18.06 -40.42 36.97
CA GLU A 805 -17.46 -41.63 37.55
C GLU A 805 -17.48 -41.65 39.09
N GLY A 806 -18.00 -40.61 39.75
CA GLY A 806 -18.22 -40.54 41.20
C GLY A 806 -17.07 -39.92 42.00
N LYS A 807 -16.06 -39.31 41.36
CA LYS A 807 -14.96 -38.62 42.04
C LYS A 807 -15.41 -37.34 42.70
N THR A 808 -14.77 -36.95 43.81
CA THR A 808 -15.02 -35.62 44.42
C THR A 808 -14.46 -34.50 43.54
N VAL A 809 -14.99 -33.27 43.66
CA VAL A 809 -14.53 -32.10 42.88
C VAL A 809 -13.02 -31.90 42.95
N LYS A 810 -12.41 -32.00 44.15
CA LYS A 810 -10.96 -31.79 44.32
C LYS A 810 -10.13 -32.89 43.67
N GLU A 811 -10.58 -34.14 43.78
CA GLU A 811 -9.92 -35.29 43.17
C GLU A 811 -10.05 -35.25 41.65
N ALA A 812 -11.25 -34.93 41.14
CA ALA A 812 -11.50 -34.79 39.71
C ALA A 812 -10.63 -33.70 39.08
N VAL A 813 -10.51 -32.50 39.69
CA VAL A 813 -9.60 -31.45 39.16
C VAL A 813 -8.15 -31.93 39.13
N TYR A 814 -7.69 -32.58 40.21
CA TYR A 814 -6.31 -33.06 40.29
C TYR A 814 -6.02 -34.16 39.27
N GLU A 815 -6.89 -35.17 39.16
CA GLU A 815 -6.76 -36.27 38.22
C GLU A 815 -6.87 -35.81 36.77
N THR A 816 -7.79 -34.89 36.44
CA THR A 816 -7.85 -34.27 35.11
C THR A 816 -6.57 -33.54 34.77
N GLY A 817 -6.05 -32.71 35.69
CA GLY A 817 -4.79 -32.00 35.47
C GLY A 817 -3.63 -32.95 35.17
N GLN A 818 -3.51 -34.04 35.93
CA GLN A 818 -2.49 -35.06 35.69
C GLN A 818 -2.70 -35.76 34.33
N ALA A 819 -3.94 -36.11 33.98
CA ALA A 819 -4.25 -36.80 32.74
C ALA A 819 -3.99 -35.93 31.49
N ARG A 820 -4.27 -34.63 31.56
CA ARG A 820 -4.15 -33.70 30.42
C ARG A 820 -2.79 -33.02 30.29
N PHE A 821 -1.94 -33.06 31.32
CA PHE A 821 -0.64 -32.39 31.33
C PHE A 821 0.22 -32.72 30.11
N ARG A 822 0.33 -34.01 29.74
CA ARG A 822 1.16 -34.43 28.59
C ARG A 822 0.65 -33.84 27.28
N ALA A 823 -0.66 -33.95 27.04
CA ALA A 823 -1.29 -33.45 25.82
C ALA A 823 -1.09 -31.93 25.69
N ILE A 824 -1.44 -31.16 26.73
CA ILE A 824 -1.35 -29.70 26.72
C ILE A 824 0.10 -29.19 26.54
N VAL A 825 1.07 -29.85 27.18
CA VAL A 825 2.49 -29.50 27.01
C VAL A 825 2.95 -29.78 25.58
N LEU A 826 2.55 -30.91 25.00
CA LEU A 826 2.92 -31.27 23.64
C LEU A 826 2.34 -30.28 22.61
N THR A 827 1.06 -29.92 22.76
CA THR A 827 0.38 -28.98 21.87
C THR A 827 0.99 -27.59 21.99
N THR A 828 1.22 -27.10 23.22
CA THR A 828 1.89 -25.81 23.46
C THR A 828 3.29 -25.74 22.85
N ILE A 829 4.13 -26.77 23.05
CA ILE A 829 5.49 -26.82 22.47
C ILE A 829 5.42 -26.88 20.96
N THR A 830 4.55 -27.71 20.40
CA THR A 830 4.43 -27.90 18.94
C THR A 830 3.94 -26.62 18.27
N THR A 831 2.97 -25.92 18.86
CA THR A 831 2.49 -24.62 18.37
C THR A 831 3.56 -23.55 18.45
N SER A 832 4.27 -23.46 19.58
CA SER A 832 5.35 -22.46 19.75
C SER A 832 6.51 -22.70 18.78
N VAL A 833 6.95 -23.95 18.64
CA VAL A 833 8.05 -24.35 17.76
C VAL A 833 7.66 -24.28 16.28
N GLY A 834 6.42 -24.61 15.95
CA GLY A 834 5.89 -24.54 14.59
C GLY A 834 5.78 -23.10 14.08
N LEU A 835 5.51 -22.15 14.98
CA LEU A 835 5.42 -20.72 14.66
C LEU A 835 6.75 -19.98 14.80
N TYR A 836 7.75 -20.52 15.51
CA TYR A 836 9.04 -19.87 15.77
C TYR A 836 9.85 -19.44 14.51
N PRO A 837 9.83 -20.16 13.37
CA PRO A 837 10.52 -19.72 12.15
C PRO A 837 9.98 -18.44 11.49
N ILE A 838 8.85 -17.92 11.97
CA ILE A 838 8.19 -16.70 11.50
C ILE A 838 8.48 -15.60 12.52
#